data_AF-A0A182WLT5-F1
#
_entry.id   AF-A0A182WLT5-F1
#
_cell.length_a   1.000
_cell.length_b   1.000
_cell.length_c   1.000
_cell.angle_alpha   90.00
_cell.angle_beta   90.00
_cell.angle_gamma   90.00
#
_symmetry.space_group_name_H-M   'P 1'
#
loop_
_entity.id
_entity.type
_entity.pdbx_description
1 polymer ?
#
loop_
_entity_poly.entity_id
_entity_poly.type
_entity_poly.pdbx_seq_one_letter_code
_entity_poly.pdbx_strand_id
1 'polypeptide(L)'
;MESRTSQNTDLDVDVQLREKIIHEANVQFEKKFQFQSLPPKTPLPPLETLYQSPPYAVAALQEQKQRLNEVKNRLNDFEISDWHQHTRRRSSLLPILNELRYRIRAEFVTQAFAKLYECVSAYDLINTELQKVYSVHLCEAPGAFVTGLNHYIRLNCAPRTQWKWFACTLNPYYEGNCPGNMIPDDRFILHTLDSWCFGADGTGDIMVRENRNAIIRRRQRFPSVHLVTADGSIDCLNVPEEQEERVAKLHLAETVLALNLLSPGQHFVLKMFTLFEHSSVSLLFLLNHCFDELHVFKPCTSKPGNSEVYIVAKYYRQPEGIDQYLDKIYSNLQNNSHAMFDRTMVSDTFLEQLRTCTINFVQWQTDVIESNIRFYRTNDPLEDHRLSIFKQTIMEMFFERYHITPIRSNERIVHGVKVSDGPNINQKESRGTFNERVQLAAAADANLAERLHSLRDRLDYLTLTRQLFQHEASLNDSPLRGGPANGFTVHRELAFVIGKSIERVKSSKFALITCIRLLNDTIDLCRTVINDGKMVSSTNDPITVAGNTITIAINSYPSITDIAHHEKELFRTIVRTLFQLIQQNCITSPLEHRSVGEGPIELTVENWLPLTQVSVSLLYLLKLYVFEEVEELSPTRLTFRGLRKSGVTNLVVIHDAVLKAYTAASNAPGASKSVLAIVPIASLLDGGFHYAMLNYNSSLCLIYCARLLEELKLNIV
;
A
#
# COMPACT_ATOMS: atom_id res chain seq x y z
N MET A 1 35.82 43.96 38.78
CA MET A 1 36.21 42.53 38.73
C MET A 1 35.00 41.59 38.62
N GLU A 2 33.78 42.07 38.90
CA GLU A 2 32.54 41.27 38.87
C GLU A 2 31.92 41.02 37.48
N SER A 3 32.30 41.76 36.41
CA SER A 3 31.74 41.53 35.06
C SER A 3 32.49 40.49 34.22
N ARG A 4 33.67 40.02 34.67
CA ARG A 4 34.42 38.94 34.00
C ARG A 4 34.06 37.56 34.51
N THR A 5 33.54 37.46 35.74
CA THR A 5 33.08 36.21 36.33
C THR A 5 31.73 35.77 35.75
N SER A 6 30.81 36.69 35.43
CA SER A 6 29.50 36.32 34.83
C SER A 6 29.62 35.80 33.39
N GLN A 7 30.52 36.36 32.58
CA GLN A 7 30.77 35.91 31.20
C GLN A 7 31.42 34.52 31.13
N ASN A 8 32.30 34.17 32.07
CA ASN A 8 32.89 32.83 32.14
C ASN A 8 31.87 31.78 32.60
N THR A 9 30.97 32.12 33.54
CA THR A 9 29.88 31.20 33.94
C THR A 9 28.87 30.95 32.83
N ASP A 10 28.52 31.95 32.01
CA ASP A 10 27.59 31.76 30.89
C ASP A 10 28.21 30.89 29.76
N LEU A 11 29.52 31.00 29.53
CA LEU A 11 30.26 30.16 28.58
C LEU A 11 30.35 28.70 29.07
N ASP A 12 30.67 28.47 30.33
CA ASP A 12 30.76 27.12 30.90
C ASP A 12 29.40 26.41 30.92
N VAL A 13 28.30 27.14 31.15
CA VAL A 13 26.93 26.60 31.10
C VAL A 13 26.52 26.24 29.67
N ASP A 14 26.89 27.02 28.64
CA ASP A 14 26.62 26.68 27.24
C ASP A 14 27.44 25.46 26.78
N VAL A 15 28.68 25.33 27.24
CA VAL A 15 29.52 24.14 26.96
C VAL A 15 28.92 22.88 27.59
N GLN A 16 28.55 22.91 28.88
CA GLN A 16 27.92 21.77 29.55
C GLN A 16 26.59 21.38 28.92
N LEU A 17 25.79 22.36 28.50
CA LEU A 17 24.52 22.11 27.79
C LEU A 17 24.78 21.41 26.44
N ARG A 18 25.77 21.87 25.67
CA ARG A 18 26.14 21.26 24.39
C ARG A 18 26.67 19.84 24.56
N GLU A 19 27.54 19.60 25.54
CA GLU A 19 28.04 18.25 25.86
C GLU A 19 26.89 17.30 26.21
N LYS A 20 25.94 17.75 27.03
CA LYS A 20 24.74 16.99 27.36
C LYS A 20 23.90 16.67 26.13
N ILE A 21 23.67 17.65 25.24
CA ILE A 21 22.92 17.47 23.99
C ILE A 21 23.62 16.46 23.07
N ILE A 22 24.95 16.56 22.92
CA ILE A 22 25.74 15.62 22.11
C ILE A 22 25.62 14.20 22.68
N HIS A 23 25.65 14.04 24.00
CA HIS A 23 25.44 12.75 24.65
C HIS A 23 24.03 12.20 24.37
N GLU A 24 22.98 13.00 24.59
CA GLU A 24 21.59 12.63 24.30
C GLU A 24 21.37 12.27 22.82
N ALA A 25 22.05 12.98 21.91
CA ALA A 25 22.00 12.74 20.47
C ALA A 25 22.69 11.41 20.10
N ASN A 26 23.87 11.13 20.66
CA ASN A 26 24.57 9.85 20.47
C ASN A 26 23.70 8.66 20.89
N VAL A 27 22.99 8.77 22.01
CA VAL A 27 22.07 7.71 22.48
C VAL A 27 21.02 7.36 21.43
N GLN A 28 20.58 8.30 20.58
CA GLN A 28 19.56 8.00 19.56
C GLN A 28 20.04 7.01 18.49
N PHE A 29 21.35 6.94 18.24
CA PHE A 29 21.94 6.02 17.27
C PHE A 29 22.30 4.65 17.89
N GLU A 30 22.32 4.55 19.22
CA GLU A 30 22.70 3.35 19.96
C GLU A 30 21.49 2.59 20.55
N LYS A 31 20.27 2.90 20.08
CA LYS A 31 19.04 2.18 20.45
C LYS A 31 18.99 0.80 19.79
N LYS A 32 19.88 -0.09 20.21
CA LYS A 32 20.06 -1.44 19.67
C LYS A 32 20.23 -2.48 20.78
N PHE A 33 19.92 -3.73 20.46
CA PHE A 33 20.14 -4.89 21.31
C PHE A 33 20.59 -6.07 20.45
N GLN A 34 21.62 -6.79 20.88
CA GLN A 34 22.13 -7.98 20.19
C GLN A 34 21.84 -9.22 21.03
N PHE A 35 21.26 -10.25 20.42
CA PHE A 35 21.15 -11.57 21.03
C PHE A 35 22.47 -12.33 20.95
N GLN A 36 22.74 -13.12 21.98
CA GLN A 36 23.84 -14.06 21.99
C GLN A 36 23.66 -15.10 20.88
N SER A 37 24.66 -15.19 20.01
CA SER A 37 24.72 -16.17 18.94
C SER A 37 24.70 -17.60 19.49
N LEU A 38 23.90 -18.45 18.87
CA LEU A 38 23.96 -19.89 19.15
C LEU A 38 25.26 -20.49 18.60
N PRO A 39 25.78 -21.56 19.21
CA PRO A 39 26.93 -22.29 18.68
C PRO A 39 26.78 -22.63 17.19
N PRO A 40 27.88 -22.64 16.42
CA PRO A 40 27.82 -23.06 15.03
C PRO A 40 27.20 -24.45 14.91
N LYS A 41 26.31 -24.64 13.92
CA LYS A 41 25.60 -25.90 13.65
C LYS A 41 24.58 -26.33 14.72
N THR A 42 24.12 -25.44 15.60
CA THR A 42 22.93 -25.74 16.42
C THR A 42 21.75 -26.10 15.51
N PRO A 43 21.16 -27.32 15.64
CA PRO A 43 20.05 -27.74 14.79
C PRO A 43 18.77 -26.99 15.13
N LEU A 44 17.84 -26.93 14.18
CA LEU A 44 16.47 -26.51 14.48
C LEU A 44 15.81 -27.49 15.45
N PRO A 45 14.84 -27.04 16.28
CA PRO A 45 14.00 -27.96 17.03
C PRO A 45 13.31 -28.98 16.11
N PRO A 46 13.03 -30.21 16.60
CA PRO A 46 12.50 -31.28 15.75
C PRO A 46 11.19 -30.88 15.07
N LEU A 47 11.07 -31.15 13.77
CA LEU A 47 9.98 -30.65 12.92
C LEU A 47 8.59 -31.05 13.44
N GLU A 48 8.47 -32.26 13.98
CA GLU A 48 7.25 -32.85 14.55
C GLU A 48 6.70 -32.05 15.73
N THR A 49 7.56 -31.33 16.46
CA THR A 49 7.19 -30.55 17.65
C THR A 49 6.52 -29.20 17.33
N LEU A 50 6.60 -28.75 16.07
CA LEU A 50 5.93 -27.53 15.64
C LEU A 50 4.40 -27.63 15.80
N TYR A 51 3.80 -26.58 16.37
CA TYR A 51 2.35 -26.41 16.55
C TYR A 51 1.67 -27.53 17.38
N GLN A 52 2.37 -28.08 18.37
CA GLN A 52 1.81 -29.11 19.27
C GLN A 52 1.26 -28.56 20.59
N SER A 53 1.59 -27.32 20.94
CA SER A 53 1.21 -26.70 22.22
C SER A 53 0.21 -25.55 22.01
N PRO A 54 -0.66 -25.27 23.00
CA PRO A 54 -1.48 -24.06 22.95
C PRO A 54 -0.62 -22.79 23.01
N PRO A 55 -1.16 -21.64 22.58
CA PRO A 55 -0.60 -20.32 22.85
C PRO A 55 -0.27 -20.15 24.33
N TYR A 56 0.83 -19.49 24.63
CA TYR A 56 1.27 -19.23 26.00
C TYR A 56 1.64 -17.77 26.18
N ALA A 57 1.65 -17.32 27.43
CA ALA A 57 2.12 -16.01 27.82
C ALA A 57 3.44 -16.14 28.59
N VAL A 58 4.39 -15.23 28.33
CA VAL A 58 5.59 -15.09 29.15
C VAL A 58 5.36 -13.95 30.12
N ALA A 59 5.18 -14.25 31.40
CA ALA A 59 4.74 -13.28 32.42
C ALA A 59 5.57 -11.98 32.42
N ALA A 60 6.90 -12.09 32.36
CA ALA A 60 7.80 -10.94 32.34
C ALA A 60 7.62 -10.05 31.09
N LEU A 61 7.24 -10.61 29.94
CA LEU A 61 6.97 -9.83 28.73
C LEU A 61 5.59 -9.18 28.78
N GLN A 62 4.60 -9.86 29.36
CA GLN A 62 3.25 -9.32 29.54
C GLN A 62 3.23 -8.16 30.54
N GLU A 63 4.09 -8.18 31.56
CA GLU A 63 4.33 -7.02 32.44
C GLU A 63 4.80 -5.79 31.64
N GLN A 64 5.74 -5.98 30.69
CA GLN A 64 6.20 -4.89 29.82
C GLN A 64 5.11 -4.42 28.85
N LYS A 65 4.26 -5.33 28.33
CA LYS A 65 3.09 -5.00 27.52
C LYS A 65 2.13 -4.10 28.31
N GLN A 66 1.78 -4.49 29.53
CA GLN A 66 0.89 -3.71 30.39
C GLN A 66 1.47 -2.32 30.65
N ARG A 67 2.73 -2.25 31.10
CA ARG A 67 3.42 -0.98 31.38
C ARG A 67 3.42 -0.03 30.19
N LEU A 68 3.74 -0.52 28.99
CA LEU A 68 3.75 0.31 27.79
C LEU A 68 2.34 0.77 27.40
N ASN A 69 1.34 -0.11 27.51
CA ASN A 69 -0.04 0.22 27.18
C ASN A 69 -0.64 1.24 28.15
N GLU A 70 -0.32 1.18 29.44
CA GLU A 70 -0.71 2.21 30.42
C GLU A 70 -0.22 3.61 30.00
N VAL A 71 1.02 3.71 29.51
CA VAL A 71 1.58 4.98 29.01
C VAL A 71 0.90 5.40 27.70
N LYS A 72 0.69 4.49 26.75
CA LYS A 72 0.02 4.77 25.48
C LYS A 72 -1.43 5.21 25.66
N ASN A 73 -2.16 4.62 26.60
CA ASN A 73 -3.57 4.93 26.87
C ASN A 73 -3.76 6.39 27.31
N ARG A 74 -2.73 7.03 27.85
CA ARG A 74 -2.75 8.48 28.16
C ARG A 74 -2.88 9.35 26.91
N LEU A 75 -2.69 8.79 25.72
CA LEU A 75 -2.83 9.47 24.43
C LEU A 75 -4.26 9.40 23.85
N ASN A 76 -5.17 8.62 24.46
CA ASN A 76 -6.45 8.27 23.85
C ASN A 76 -7.37 9.48 23.60
N ASP A 77 -7.24 10.54 24.40
CA ASP A 77 -8.05 11.77 24.31
C ASP A 77 -7.36 12.90 23.54
N PHE A 78 -6.17 12.66 22.97
CA PHE A 78 -5.51 13.64 22.13
C PHE A 78 -6.11 13.61 20.72
N GLU A 79 -6.46 14.80 20.20
CA GLU A 79 -6.85 14.94 18.80
C GLU A 79 -5.67 14.53 17.92
N ILE A 80 -5.89 13.55 17.03
CA ILE A 80 -4.80 12.87 16.33
C ILE A 80 -4.01 13.80 15.41
N SER A 81 -4.66 14.77 14.77
CA SER A 81 -4.01 15.74 13.88
C SER A 81 -3.13 16.73 14.66
N ASP A 82 -3.62 17.24 15.78
CA ASP A 82 -2.86 18.11 16.69
C ASP A 82 -1.66 17.36 17.29
N TRP A 83 -1.89 16.13 17.77
CA TRP A 83 -0.84 15.29 18.35
C TRP A 83 0.24 14.95 17.31
N HIS A 84 -0.16 14.60 16.09
CA HIS A 84 0.77 14.38 14.99
C HIS A 84 1.55 15.63 14.62
N GLN A 85 0.93 16.81 14.67
CA GLN A 85 1.62 18.08 14.44
C GLN A 85 2.65 18.34 15.55
N HIS A 86 2.27 18.16 16.81
CA HIS A 86 3.15 18.35 17.97
C HIS A 86 4.36 17.40 17.94
N THR A 87 4.12 16.10 17.82
CA THR A 87 5.21 15.09 17.79
C THR A 87 6.11 15.26 16.57
N ARG A 88 5.57 15.69 15.42
CA ARG A 88 6.38 16.06 14.24
C ARG A 88 7.28 17.25 14.52
N ARG A 89 6.76 18.29 15.19
CA ARG A 89 7.56 19.46 15.58
C ARG A 89 8.68 19.06 16.54
N ARG A 90 8.45 18.12 17.46
CA ARG A 90 9.47 17.68 18.43
C ARG A 90 10.49 16.67 17.89
N SER A 91 10.17 15.96 16.80
CA SER A 91 11.06 14.96 16.18
C SER A 91 12.26 15.57 15.45
N SER A 92 13.41 14.88 15.51
CA SER A 92 14.64 15.20 14.75
C SER A 92 14.63 14.68 13.31
N LEU A 93 13.56 13.98 12.91
CA LEU A 93 13.46 13.39 11.57
C LEU A 93 13.28 14.44 10.47
N LEU A 94 12.49 15.49 10.70
CA LEU A 94 12.14 16.44 9.64
C LEU A 94 13.37 17.18 9.08
N PRO A 95 14.32 17.68 9.90
CA PRO A 95 15.58 18.24 9.41
C PRO A 95 16.37 17.27 8.52
N ILE A 96 16.54 16.01 8.94
CA ILE A 96 17.21 14.97 8.14
C ILE A 96 16.51 14.80 6.78
N LEU A 97 15.18 14.66 6.78
CA LEU A 97 14.42 14.49 5.54
C LEU A 97 14.50 15.72 4.63
N ASN A 98 14.58 16.92 5.18
CA ASN A 98 14.73 18.16 4.41
C ASN A 98 16.11 18.22 3.75
N GLU A 99 17.19 17.93 4.48
CA GLU A 99 18.54 17.86 3.91
C GLU A 99 18.62 16.80 2.80
N LEU A 100 18.05 15.60 3.03
CA LEU A 100 17.98 14.54 2.03
C LEU A 100 17.24 14.99 0.75
N ARG A 101 16.14 15.74 0.88
CA ARG A 101 15.32 16.21 -0.26
C ARG A 101 15.94 17.38 -1.01
N TYR A 102 16.44 18.38 -0.30
CA TYR A 102 16.76 19.67 -0.90
C TYR A 102 18.25 19.84 -1.19
N ARG A 103 19.12 19.43 -0.26
CA ARG A 103 20.58 19.51 -0.41
C ARG A 103 21.14 18.29 -1.12
N ILE A 104 20.85 17.10 -0.61
CA ILE A 104 21.32 15.85 -1.22
C ILE A 104 20.57 15.54 -2.52
N ARG A 105 19.29 15.95 -2.58
CA ARG A 105 18.39 15.66 -3.71
C ARG A 105 18.35 14.16 -4.01
N ALA A 106 18.27 13.35 -2.96
CA ALA A 106 18.11 11.92 -3.08
C ALA A 106 16.77 11.56 -3.75
N GLU A 107 16.72 10.40 -4.39
CA GLU A 107 15.56 9.95 -5.14
C GLU A 107 14.46 9.45 -4.20
N PHE A 108 13.26 10.01 -4.33
CA PHE A 108 12.05 9.55 -3.64
C PHE A 108 12.19 9.44 -2.11
N VAL A 109 12.61 10.53 -1.47
CA VAL A 109 12.88 10.58 -0.03
C VAL A 109 11.60 10.54 0.81
N THR A 110 11.43 9.43 1.52
CA THR A 110 10.47 9.25 2.61
C THR A 110 11.20 8.92 3.91
N GLN A 111 10.46 8.75 5.01
CA GLN A 111 11.04 8.23 6.25
C GLN A 111 11.63 6.82 6.07
N ALA A 112 11.02 5.99 5.22
CA ALA A 112 11.49 4.63 4.95
C ALA A 112 12.87 4.65 4.24
N PHE A 113 13.11 5.57 3.31
CA PHE A 113 14.45 5.78 2.71
C PHE A 113 15.52 5.94 3.79
N ALA A 114 15.29 6.86 4.73
CA ALA A 114 16.25 7.19 5.76
C ALA A 114 16.50 6.02 6.73
N LYS A 115 15.43 5.30 7.10
CA LYS A 115 15.53 4.11 7.96
C LYS A 115 16.35 2.99 7.34
N LEU A 116 16.08 2.63 6.07
CA LEU A 116 16.87 1.56 5.46
C LEU A 116 18.32 2.00 5.24
N TYR A 117 18.55 3.23 4.80
CA TYR A 117 19.92 3.74 4.64
C TYR A 117 20.69 3.63 5.97
N GLU A 118 20.05 4.02 7.08
CA GLU A 118 20.58 3.88 8.42
C GLU A 118 20.85 2.41 8.80
N CYS A 119 19.90 1.50 8.60
CA CYS A 119 20.09 0.07 8.86
C CYS A 119 21.25 -0.54 8.07
N VAL A 120 21.33 -0.25 6.76
CA VAL A 120 22.36 -0.81 5.87
C VAL A 120 23.74 -0.28 6.24
N SER A 121 23.84 1.01 6.58
CA SER A 121 25.10 1.64 6.98
C SER A 121 25.56 1.23 8.37
N ALA A 122 24.65 1.12 9.34
CA ALA A 122 25.01 0.83 10.73
C ALA A 122 25.44 -0.64 10.96
N TYR A 123 25.07 -1.55 10.06
CA TYR A 123 25.33 -2.99 10.19
C TYR A 123 26.14 -3.59 9.03
N ASP A 124 26.62 -2.76 8.10
CA ASP A 124 27.38 -3.16 6.91
C ASP A 124 26.68 -4.29 6.12
N LEU A 125 25.42 -4.07 5.78
CA LEU A 125 24.56 -5.12 5.20
C LEU A 125 24.85 -5.45 3.73
N ILE A 126 25.77 -4.73 3.10
CA ILE A 126 26.20 -4.96 1.72
C ILE A 126 27.72 -5.00 1.71
N ASN A 127 28.28 -6.09 1.20
CA ASN A 127 29.72 -6.15 0.91
C ASN A 127 30.06 -5.21 -0.25
N THR A 128 30.80 -4.15 0.06
CA THR A 128 31.15 -3.05 -0.85
C THR A 128 32.07 -3.46 -2.00
N GLU A 129 32.76 -4.61 -1.87
CA GLU A 129 33.67 -5.14 -2.89
C GLU A 129 32.94 -5.93 -3.99
N LEU A 130 31.64 -6.22 -3.81
CA LEU A 130 30.86 -6.98 -4.78
C LEU A 130 30.62 -6.20 -6.06
N GLN A 131 31.01 -6.80 -7.19
CA GLN A 131 30.72 -6.23 -8.52
C GLN A 131 29.24 -6.35 -8.92
N LYS A 132 28.51 -7.30 -8.31
CA LYS A 132 27.09 -7.56 -8.59
C LYS A 132 26.33 -7.75 -7.28
N VAL A 133 25.34 -6.89 -7.05
CA VAL A 133 24.45 -6.94 -5.88
C VAL A 133 23.04 -7.34 -6.33
N TYR A 134 22.35 -8.10 -5.49
CA TYR A 134 21.01 -8.60 -5.74
C TYR A 134 20.20 -8.49 -4.46
N SER A 135 19.07 -7.79 -4.51
CA SER A 135 18.19 -7.61 -3.35
C SER A 135 16.74 -7.92 -3.68
N VAL A 136 15.98 -8.33 -2.67
CA VAL A 136 14.54 -8.54 -2.77
C VAL A 136 13.84 -7.77 -1.66
N HIS A 137 12.77 -7.05 -2.00
CA HIS A 137 12.08 -6.17 -1.08
C HIS A 137 10.61 -6.62 -0.92
N LEU A 138 10.26 -7.09 0.26
CA LEU A 138 8.94 -7.60 0.61
C LEU A 138 8.08 -6.50 1.24
N CYS A 139 6.82 -6.44 0.82
CA CYS A 139 5.85 -5.44 1.27
C CYS A 139 6.34 -3.99 1.12
N GLU A 140 7.01 -3.72 0.00
CA GLU A 140 7.90 -2.56 -0.18
C GLU A 140 7.20 -1.24 -0.57
N ALA A 141 5.91 -1.25 -0.90
CA ALA A 141 5.24 -0.05 -1.40
C ALA A 141 5.47 1.17 -0.49
N PRO A 142 5.78 2.36 -1.05
CA PRO A 142 5.85 2.66 -2.47
C PRO A 142 7.21 2.39 -3.17
N GLY A 143 8.26 1.97 -2.45
CA GLY A 143 9.60 1.74 -3.03
C GLY A 143 10.76 2.56 -2.45
N ALA A 144 10.57 3.17 -1.28
CA ALA A 144 11.57 4.07 -0.71
C ALA A 144 12.78 3.34 -0.07
N PHE A 145 12.62 2.09 0.36
CA PHE A 145 13.73 1.25 0.77
C PHE A 145 14.59 0.93 -0.45
N VAL A 146 13.98 0.63 -1.61
CA VAL A 146 14.71 0.44 -2.87
C VAL A 146 15.57 1.67 -3.23
N THR A 147 15.01 2.88 -3.20
CA THR A 147 15.80 4.09 -3.53
C THR A 147 16.86 4.41 -2.47
N GLY A 148 16.60 4.12 -1.19
CA GLY A 148 17.58 4.20 -0.11
C GLY A 148 18.78 3.29 -0.33
N LEU A 149 18.53 2.04 -0.69
CA LEU A 149 19.57 1.06 -0.98
C LEU A 149 20.37 1.43 -2.24
N ASN A 150 19.71 1.94 -3.30
CA ASN A 150 20.42 2.46 -4.47
C ASN A 150 21.42 3.55 -4.08
N HIS A 151 20.97 4.52 -3.28
CA HIS A 151 21.82 5.63 -2.84
C HIS A 151 23.03 5.11 -2.07
N TYR A 152 22.82 4.15 -1.16
CA TYR A 152 23.91 3.51 -0.41
C TYR A 152 24.91 2.81 -1.34
N ILE A 153 24.43 2.00 -2.28
CA ILE A 153 25.29 1.25 -3.22
C ILE A 153 26.13 2.19 -4.07
N ARG A 154 25.55 3.30 -4.55
CA ARG A 154 26.25 4.26 -5.42
C ARG A 154 27.34 5.04 -4.70
N LEU A 155 27.21 5.25 -3.39
CA LEU A 155 28.22 5.93 -2.60
C LEU A 155 29.32 5.00 -2.08
N ASN A 156 28.95 3.79 -1.66
CA ASN A 156 29.83 2.96 -0.83
C ASN A 156 30.41 1.74 -1.56
N CYS A 157 29.77 1.24 -2.63
CA CYS A 157 30.25 0.04 -3.33
C CYS A 157 31.25 0.39 -4.45
N ALA A 158 31.99 -0.62 -4.90
CA ALA A 158 32.97 -0.51 -5.97
C ALA A 158 32.42 0.23 -7.21
N PRO A 159 33.23 1.06 -7.89
CA PRO A 159 32.79 1.76 -9.10
C PRO A 159 32.18 0.80 -10.11
N ARG A 160 31.02 1.17 -10.67
CA ARG A 160 30.25 0.37 -11.65
C ARG A 160 29.61 -0.92 -11.11
N THR A 161 29.46 -1.07 -9.79
CA THR A 161 28.65 -2.14 -9.19
C THR A 161 27.30 -2.24 -9.89
N GLN A 162 27.00 -3.42 -10.43
CA GLN A 162 25.72 -3.73 -11.05
C GLN A 162 24.76 -4.17 -9.95
N TRP A 163 23.59 -3.54 -9.88
CA TRP A 163 22.57 -3.91 -8.91
C TRP A 163 21.30 -4.30 -9.63
N LYS A 164 20.75 -5.46 -9.28
CA LYS A 164 19.43 -5.91 -9.72
C LYS A 164 18.56 -6.14 -8.49
N TRP A 165 17.31 -5.75 -8.58
CA TRP A 165 16.35 -5.92 -7.51
C TRP A 165 15.00 -6.32 -8.08
N PHE A 166 14.17 -6.92 -7.24
CA PHE A 166 12.73 -6.94 -7.47
C PHE A 166 12.01 -6.78 -6.14
N ALA A 167 10.77 -6.31 -6.19
CA ALA A 167 9.96 -6.07 -5.01
C ALA A 167 8.57 -6.72 -5.14
N CYS A 168 7.91 -6.96 -4.01
CA CYS A 168 6.51 -7.33 -3.95
C CYS A 168 5.77 -6.50 -2.91
N THR A 169 4.47 -6.31 -3.14
CA THR A 169 3.55 -5.59 -2.26
C THR A 169 2.13 -5.90 -2.72
N LEU A 170 1.12 -5.58 -1.91
CA LEU A 170 -0.27 -5.58 -2.36
C LEU A 170 -0.38 -4.68 -3.59
N ASN A 171 -0.91 -5.24 -4.68
CA ASN A 171 -0.94 -4.58 -5.97
C ASN A 171 -1.85 -3.33 -5.91
N PRO A 172 -1.32 -2.10 -6.10
CA PRO A 172 -2.11 -0.87 -6.09
C PRO A 172 -3.07 -0.74 -7.27
N TYR A 173 -2.99 -1.66 -8.24
CA TYR A 173 -3.83 -1.74 -9.43
C TYR A 173 -4.86 -2.88 -9.35
N TYR A 174 -4.85 -3.67 -8.28
CA TYR A 174 -5.90 -4.67 -8.04
C TYR A 174 -7.00 -4.06 -7.16
N GLU A 175 -8.14 -3.76 -7.76
CA GLU A 175 -9.22 -2.98 -7.13
C GLU A 175 -9.87 -3.69 -5.94
N GLY A 176 -9.73 -5.01 -5.84
CA GLY A 176 -10.21 -5.80 -4.70
C GLY A 176 -9.37 -5.66 -3.42
N ASN A 177 -8.19 -5.04 -3.48
CA ASN A 177 -7.35 -4.81 -2.31
C ASN A 177 -7.96 -3.74 -1.39
N CYS A 178 -7.92 -3.99 -0.08
CA CYS A 178 -8.41 -3.05 0.92
C CYS A 178 -7.44 -1.88 1.07
N PRO A 179 -7.90 -0.61 0.90
CA PRO A 179 -7.05 0.57 1.14
C PRO A 179 -6.55 0.71 2.58
N GLY A 180 -7.16 0.01 3.55
CA GLY A 180 -6.67 -0.04 4.92
C GLY A 180 -5.32 -0.77 5.00
N ASN A 181 -5.16 -1.85 4.24
CA ASN A 181 -3.99 -2.73 4.31
C ASN A 181 -2.95 -2.43 3.23
N MET A 182 -3.31 -1.65 2.22
CA MET A 182 -2.48 -1.33 1.06
C MET A 182 -2.02 0.12 1.07
N ILE A 183 -0.82 0.37 0.55
CA ILE A 183 -0.33 1.72 0.27
C ILE A 183 -0.68 2.05 -1.19
N PRO A 184 -1.55 3.04 -1.46
CA PRO A 184 -1.97 3.35 -2.81
C PRO A 184 -0.96 4.19 -3.59
N ASP A 185 0.05 4.78 -2.95
CA ASP A 185 1.08 5.58 -3.63
C ASP A 185 1.92 4.67 -4.55
N ASP A 186 1.89 4.96 -5.84
CA ASP A 186 2.55 4.17 -6.88
C ASP A 186 3.51 4.99 -7.73
N ARG A 187 3.85 6.21 -7.31
CA ARG A 187 4.70 7.13 -8.09
C ARG A 187 6.02 6.49 -8.53
N PHE A 188 6.64 5.69 -7.65
CA PHE A 188 7.84 4.92 -7.99
C PHE A 188 7.52 3.58 -8.69
N ILE A 189 6.46 2.90 -8.25
CA ILE A 189 6.02 1.61 -8.79
C ILE A 189 5.74 1.69 -10.29
N LEU A 190 4.98 2.72 -10.71
CA LEU A 190 4.55 2.92 -12.09
C LEU A 190 5.73 3.02 -13.07
N HIS A 191 6.83 3.64 -12.64
CA HIS A 191 8.05 3.79 -13.46
C HIS A 191 8.99 2.59 -13.38
N THR A 192 8.70 1.62 -12.52
CA THR A 192 9.57 0.45 -12.28
C THR A 192 8.80 -0.87 -12.35
N LEU A 193 7.63 -0.91 -12.99
CA LEU A 193 6.70 -2.06 -13.02
C LEU A 193 7.37 -3.40 -13.31
N ASP A 194 8.33 -3.43 -14.22
CA ASP A 194 9.08 -4.64 -14.58
C ASP A 194 9.84 -5.27 -13.41
N SER A 195 10.18 -4.47 -12.39
CA SER A 195 10.84 -4.89 -11.15
C SER A 195 9.85 -5.32 -10.06
N TRP A 196 8.54 -5.17 -10.25
CA TRP A 196 7.53 -5.58 -9.26
C TRP A 196 6.95 -6.97 -9.58
N CYS A 197 6.67 -7.73 -8.53
CA CYS A 197 6.04 -9.05 -8.60
C CYS A 197 4.76 -9.06 -7.77
N PHE A 198 3.61 -9.00 -8.46
CA PHE A 198 2.28 -9.03 -7.84
C PHE A 198 1.70 -10.45 -7.66
N GLY A 199 2.56 -11.46 -7.67
CA GLY A 199 2.16 -12.86 -7.52
C GLY A 199 1.50 -13.47 -8.77
N ALA A 200 0.99 -14.69 -8.62
CA ALA A 200 0.33 -15.44 -9.69
C ALA A 200 -1.15 -15.09 -9.86
N ASP A 201 -1.77 -14.51 -8.83
CA ASP A 201 -3.17 -14.08 -8.85
C ASP A 201 -3.34 -12.56 -9.01
N GLY A 202 -2.23 -11.81 -9.12
CA GLY A 202 -2.24 -10.36 -9.34
C GLY A 202 -2.59 -9.52 -8.11
N THR A 203 -2.93 -10.11 -6.95
CA THR A 203 -3.28 -9.35 -5.74
C THR A 203 -2.07 -8.78 -5.01
N GLY A 204 -0.91 -9.44 -5.16
CA GLY A 204 0.30 -9.13 -4.42
C GLY A 204 0.33 -9.60 -2.97
N ASP A 205 -0.69 -10.35 -2.53
CA ASP A 205 -0.75 -10.88 -1.15
C ASP A 205 0.24 -12.03 -0.98
N ILE A 206 1.29 -11.82 -0.18
CA ILE A 206 2.33 -12.82 0.10
C ILE A 206 1.88 -13.93 1.06
N MET A 207 0.72 -13.76 1.71
CA MET A 207 0.09 -14.79 2.55
C MET A 207 -0.70 -15.81 1.71
N VAL A 208 -0.86 -15.55 0.40
CA VAL A 208 -1.40 -16.49 -0.57
C VAL A 208 -0.27 -17.36 -1.14
N ARG A 209 -0.45 -18.68 -1.04
CA ARG A 209 0.59 -19.68 -1.37
C ARG A 209 1.06 -19.58 -2.81
N GLU A 210 0.15 -19.36 -3.76
CA GLU A 210 0.47 -19.26 -5.19
C GLU A 210 1.34 -18.03 -5.49
N ASN A 211 1.10 -16.92 -4.78
CA ASN A 211 1.87 -15.70 -4.89
C ASN A 211 3.26 -15.85 -4.27
N ARG A 212 3.35 -16.42 -3.06
CA ARG A 212 4.63 -16.82 -2.45
C ARG A 212 5.46 -17.66 -3.43
N ASN A 213 4.86 -18.70 -4.01
CA ASN A 213 5.55 -19.58 -4.96
C ASN A 213 5.98 -18.85 -6.23
N ALA A 214 5.19 -17.88 -6.72
CA ALA A 214 5.58 -17.04 -7.86
C ALA A 214 6.81 -16.17 -7.56
N ILE A 215 6.90 -15.63 -6.34
CA ILE A 215 8.04 -14.84 -5.88
C ILE A 215 9.30 -15.71 -5.76
N ILE A 216 9.19 -16.91 -5.17
CA ILE A 216 10.29 -17.89 -5.10
C ILE A 216 10.77 -18.27 -6.51
N ARG A 217 9.85 -18.53 -7.46
CA ARG A 217 10.22 -18.76 -8.86
C ARG A 217 10.94 -17.57 -9.49
N ARG A 218 10.50 -16.34 -9.21
CA ARG A 218 11.16 -15.12 -9.73
C ARG A 218 12.60 -14.98 -9.24
N ARG A 219 12.89 -15.39 -7.99
CA ARG A 219 14.25 -15.41 -7.42
C ARG A 219 15.23 -16.28 -8.20
N GLN A 220 14.77 -17.26 -8.98
CA GLN A 220 15.65 -18.08 -9.83
C GLN A 220 16.37 -17.25 -10.92
N ARG A 221 15.89 -16.03 -11.21
CA ARG A 221 16.56 -15.08 -12.12
C ARG A 221 17.85 -14.48 -11.53
N PHE A 222 18.06 -14.60 -10.22
CA PHE A 222 19.24 -14.08 -9.53
C PHE A 222 20.20 -15.23 -9.17
N PRO A 223 21.51 -15.11 -9.38
CA PRO A 223 22.47 -16.13 -8.97
C PRO A 223 22.62 -16.19 -7.44
N SER A 224 22.49 -15.05 -6.77
CA SER A 224 22.56 -14.88 -5.31
C SER A 224 21.53 -13.84 -4.87
N VAL A 225 21.11 -13.86 -3.61
CA VAL A 225 20.33 -12.78 -2.98
C VAL A 225 21.05 -12.34 -1.72
N HIS A 226 21.60 -11.12 -1.75
CA HIS A 226 22.49 -10.58 -0.71
C HIS A 226 21.75 -9.85 0.43
N LEU A 227 20.58 -9.31 0.11
CA LEU A 227 19.74 -8.63 1.09
C LEU A 227 18.27 -8.90 0.78
N VAL A 228 17.53 -9.34 1.79
CA VAL A 228 16.08 -9.27 1.78
C VAL A 228 15.64 -8.22 2.80
N THR A 229 14.70 -7.37 2.42
CA THR A 229 14.05 -6.44 3.35
C THR A 229 12.56 -6.73 3.42
N ALA A 230 11.93 -6.49 4.56
CA ALA A 230 10.50 -6.63 4.77
C ALA A 230 9.98 -5.43 5.58
N ASP A 231 9.09 -4.63 4.98
CA ASP A 231 8.52 -3.42 5.58
C ASP A 231 6.98 -3.48 5.65
N GLY A 232 6.41 -4.68 5.77
CA GLY A 232 4.98 -4.91 5.86
C GLY A 232 4.34 -4.36 7.15
N SER A 233 3.10 -3.92 7.05
CA SER A 233 2.27 -3.54 8.20
C SER A 233 0.80 -3.66 7.83
N ILE A 234 -0.04 -3.78 8.84
CA ILE A 234 -1.50 -3.67 8.74
C ILE A 234 -1.92 -2.40 9.48
N ASP A 235 -3.03 -1.79 9.06
CA ASP A 235 -3.57 -0.62 9.74
C ASP A 235 -4.28 -1.03 11.04
N CYS A 236 -3.66 -0.69 12.17
CA CYS A 236 -4.16 -0.98 13.51
C CYS A 236 -4.58 0.29 14.25
N LEU A 237 -4.92 1.38 13.54
CA LEU A 237 -5.25 2.68 14.16
C LEU A 237 -6.35 2.60 15.23
N ASN A 238 -7.29 1.67 15.07
CA ASN A 238 -8.44 1.51 15.97
C ASN A 238 -8.24 0.41 17.02
N VAL A 239 -7.16 -0.36 16.96
CA VAL A 239 -6.78 -1.40 17.94
C VAL A 239 -5.25 -1.43 18.12
N PRO A 240 -4.62 -0.31 18.53
CA PRO A 240 -3.17 -0.20 18.60
C PRO A 240 -2.52 -1.17 19.61
N GLU A 241 -3.26 -1.62 20.62
CA GLU A 241 -2.83 -2.57 21.64
C GLU A 241 -2.70 -4.01 21.13
N GLU A 242 -3.42 -4.38 20.06
CA GLU A 242 -3.38 -5.69 19.42
C GLU A 242 -2.45 -5.73 18.19
N GLN A 243 -1.73 -4.64 17.90
CA GLN A 243 -0.91 -4.52 16.69
C GLN A 243 0.03 -5.71 16.47
N GLU A 244 0.64 -6.22 17.54
CA GLU A 244 1.56 -7.36 17.47
C GLU A 244 0.89 -8.62 16.93
N GLU A 245 -0.26 -9.00 17.48
CA GLU A 245 -1.02 -10.18 17.06
C GLU A 245 -1.61 -10.03 15.66
N ARG A 246 -2.12 -8.83 15.34
CA ARG A 246 -2.71 -8.52 14.03
C ARG A 246 -1.70 -8.64 12.90
N VAL A 247 -0.44 -8.23 13.13
CA VAL A 247 0.62 -8.25 12.11
C VAL A 247 1.45 -9.55 12.16
N ALA A 248 1.36 -10.37 13.21
CA ALA A 248 2.14 -11.58 13.39
C ALA A 248 2.13 -12.53 12.16
N LYS A 249 0.97 -12.72 11.54
CA LYS A 249 0.85 -13.55 10.32
C LYS A 249 1.63 -12.99 9.15
N LEU A 250 1.61 -11.66 8.97
CA LEU A 250 2.37 -11.00 7.93
C LEU A 250 3.87 -11.15 8.18
N HIS A 251 4.35 -10.87 9.40
CA HIS A 251 5.77 -11.04 9.75
C HIS A 251 6.25 -12.49 9.55
N LEU A 252 5.40 -13.47 9.87
CA LEU A 252 5.73 -14.88 9.66
C LEU A 252 5.80 -15.22 8.16
N ALA A 253 4.87 -14.72 7.35
CA ALA A 253 4.92 -14.87 5.89
C ALA A 253 6.15 -14.21 5.27
N GLU A 254 6.50 -12.99 5.72
CA GLU A 254 7.71 -12.26 5.30
C GLU A 254 8.98 -13.02 5.68
N THR A 255 9.05 -13.54 6.91
CA THR A 255 10.20 -14.32 7.39
C THR A 255 10.36 -15.61 6.60
N VAL A 256 9.28 -16.39 6.44
CA VAL A 256 9.32 -17.62 5.64
C VAL A 256 9.77 -17.34 4.22
N LEU A 257 9.23 -16.29 3.60
CA LEU A 257 9.60 -15.93 2.24
C LEU A 257 11.05 -15.45 2.17
N ALA A 258 11.52 -14.62 3.10
CA ALA A 258 12.91 -14.16 3.15
C ALA A 258 13.90 -15.32 3.26
N LEU A 259 13.63 -16.30 4.13
CA LEU A 259 14.47 -17.49 4.30
C LEU A 259 14.49 -18.39 3.05
N ASN A 260 13.40 -18.44 2.27
CA ASN A 260 13.37 -19.13 0.96
C ASN A 260 14.14 -18.38 -0.14
N LEU A 261 14.36 -17.07 0.01
CA LEU A 261 14.94 -16.22 -1.03
C LEU A 261 16.44 -16.01 -0.84
N LEU A 262 16.88 -15.87 0.41
CA LEU A 262 18.25 -15.51 0.78
C LEU A 262 19.28 -16.57 0.37
N SER A 263 20.45 -16.10 -0.03
CA SER A 263 21.63 -16.96 -0.16
C SER A 263 22.31 -17.14 1.21
N PRO A 264 23.00 -18.27 1.44
CA PRO A 264 23.78 -18.45 2.66
C PRO A 264 24.80 -17.34 2.89
N GLY A 265 25.02 -16.98 4.16
CA GLY A 265 25.90 -15.90 4.59
C GLY A 265 25.35 -14.48 4.38
N GLN A 266 24.12 -14.32 3.90
CA GLN A 266 23.53 -13.02 3.56
C GLN A 266 22.57 -12.51 4.65
N HIS A 267 21.99 -11.32 4.45
CA HIS A 267 21.35 -10.55 5.52
C HIS A 267 19.84 -10.35 5.31
N PHE A 268 19.10 -10.26 6.41
CA PHE A 268 17.67 -9.97 6.43
C PHE A 268 17.37 -8.77 7.33
N VAL A 269 16.52 -7.86 6.84
CA VAL A 269 15.96 -6.75 7.64
C VAL A 269 14.44 -6.88 7.66
N LEU A 270 13.87 -7.00 8.86
CA LEU A 270 12.43 -7.13 9.08
C LEU A 270 11.94 -6.00 9.99
N LYS A 271 10.97 -5.20 9.55
CA LYS A 271 10.23 -4.33 10.47
C LYS A 271 9.40 -5.19 11.42
N MET A 272 9.44 -4.85 12.70
CA MET A 272 8.53 -5.34 13.72
C MET A 272 8.03 -4.19 14.59
N PHE A 273 7.17 -4.50 15.55
CA PHE A 273 6.65 -3.54 16.52
C PHE A 273 7.08 -3.93 17.95
N THR A 274 6.12 -4.21 18.82
CA THR A 274 6.37 -4.81 20.12
C THR A 274 6.75 -6.29 19.96
N LEU A 275 7.33 -6.87 21.03
CA LEU A 275 7.90 -8.22 21.05
C LEU A 275 7.45 -8.99 22.30
N PHE A 276 6.18 -8.86 22.70
CA PHE A 276 5.66 -9.39 23.96
C PHE A 276 4.94 -10.73 23.82
N GLU A 277 4.45 -11.04 22.62
CA GLU A 277 3.61 -12.19 22.33
C GLU A 277 4.40 -13.42 21.93
N HIS A 278 3.85 -14.60 22.20
CA HIS A 278 4.50 -15.87 21.86
C HIS A 278 4.82 -16.00 20.37
N SER A 279 4.05 -15.34 19.49
CA SER A 279 4.30 -15.28 18.05
C SER A 279 5.63 -14.57 17.74
N SER A 280 5.90 -13.43 18.36
CA SER A 280 7.17 -12.70 18.25
C SER A 280 8.32 -13.46 18.91
N VAL A 281 8.10 -14.04 20.10
CA VAL A 281 9.09 -14.92 20.76
C VAL A 281 9.52 -16.03 19.81
N SER A 282 8.55 -16.71 19.21
CA SER A 282 8.79 -17.83 18.31
C SER A 282 9.52 -17.40 17.04
N LEU A 283 9.14 -16.26 16.46
CA LEU A 283 9.77 -15.72 15.24
C LEU A 283 11.24 -15.36 15.51
N LEU A 284 11.53 -14.63 16.59
CA LEU A 284 12.90 -14.27 16.96
C LEU A 284 13.74 -15.49 17.32
N PHE A 285 13.15 -16.48 18.00
CA PHE A 285 13.83 -17.73 18.31
C PHE A 285 14.23 -18.49 17.03
N LEU A 286 13.33 -18.56 16.04
CA LEU A 286 13.63 -19.13 14.71
C LEU A 286 14.76 -18.37 14.02
N LEU A 287 14.70 -17.03 14.00
CA LEU A 287 15.75 -16.20 13.39
C LEU A 287 17.11 -16.40 14.09
N ASN A 288 17.14 -16.56 15.42
CA ASN A 288 18.38 -16.81 16.16
C ASN A 288 19.02 -18.17 15.83
N HIS A 289 18.22 -19.14 15.36
CA HIS A 289 18.74 -20.41 14.83
C HIS A 289 19.21 -20.28 13.38
N CYS A 290 18.58 -19.40 12.60
CA CYS A 290 18.84 -19.26 11.17
C CYS A 290 20.02 -18.32 10.85
N PHE A 291 20.46 -17.46 11.76
CA PHE A 291 21.47 -16.43 11.52
C PHE A 291 22.58 -16.45 12.57
N ASP A 292 23.79 -16.01 12.21
CA ASP A 292 24.90 -15.89 13.17
C ASP A 292 24.73 -14.72 14.13
N GLU A 293 24.14 -13.63 13.68
CA GLU A 293 23.83 -12.48 14.54
C GLU A 293 22.38 -12.07 14.38
N LEU A 294 21.73 -11.74 15.52
CA LEU A 294 20.38 -11.22 15.55
C LEU A 294 20.35 -9.95 16.40
N HIS A 295 19.87 -8.87 15.81
CA HIS A 295 19.81 -7.56 16.45
C HIS A 295 18.38 -7.00 16.40
N VAL A 296 17.98 -6.29 17.46
CA VAL A 296 16.81 -5.39 17.46
C VAL A 296 17.33 -3.97 17.42
N PHE A 297 16.86 -3.16 16.47
CA PHE A 297 17.33 -1.81 16.24
C PHE A 297 16.18 -0.83 16.09
N LYS A 298 16.24 0.31 16.77
CA LYS A 298 15.37 1.47 16.51
C LYS A 298 16.22 2.58 15.88
N PRO A 299 16.23 2.70 14.53
CA PRO A 299 16.94 3.78 13.83
C PRO A 299 16.52 5.15 14.38
N CYS A 300 17.44 6.10 14.45
CA CYS A 300 17.12 7.47 14.90
C CYS A 300 16.13 8.16 13.94
N THR A 301 16.07 7.66 12.70
CA THR A 301 15.12 8.06 11.66
C THR A 301 13.76 7.36 11.76
N SER A 302 13.55 6.43 12.70
CA SER A 302 12.21 5.94 13.08
C SER A 302 11.52 6.92 14.04
N LYS A 303 10.18 6.92 14.09
CA LYS A 303 9.45 7.82 15.01
C LYS A 303 9.75 7.36 16.45
N PRO A 304 10.27 8.22 17.33
CA PRO A 304 10.77 7.76 18.62
C PRO A 304 9.65 7.30 19.57
N GLY A 305 8.43 7.83 19.44
CA GLY A 305 7.27 7.48 20.29
C GLY A 305 6.43 6.30 19.82
N ASN A 306 6.73 5.69 18.66
CA ASN A 306 6.03 4.49 18.19
C ASN A 306 6.78 3.22 18.61
N SER A 307 6.12 2.07 18.48
CA SER A 307 6.71 0.77 18.82
C SER A 307 7.51 0.14 17.67
N GLU A 308 7.69 0.84 16.56
CA GLU A 308 8.41 0.31 15.39
C GLU A 308 9.89 0.11 15.71
N VAL A 309 10.39 -1.08 15.38
CA VAL A 309 11.78 -1.53 15.47
C VAL A 309 12.11 -2.36 14.23
N TYR A 310 13.39 -2.61 14.01
CA TYR A 310 13.90 -3.43 12.92
C TYR A 310 14.70 -4.59 13.50
N ILE A 311 14.36 -5.80 13.09
CA ILE A 311 15.18 -6.98 13.30
C ILE A 311 16.21 -7.03 12.18
N VAL A 312 17.48 -6.98 12.54
CA VAL A 312 18.61 -7.10 11.61
C VAL A 312 19.28 -8.45 11.88
N ALA A 313 19.05 -9.40 10.98
CA ALA A 313 19.59 -10.75 11.07
C ALA A 313 20.72 -10.94 10.05
N LYS A 314 21.92 -11.29 10.52
CA LYS A 314 23.13 -11.33 9.69
C LYS A 314 23.69 -12.74 9.56
N TYR A 315 24.19 -13.01 8.35
CA TYR A 315 24.84 -14.27 7.98
C TYR A 315 23.89 -15.48 8.08
N TYR A 316 23.00 -15.61 7.10
CA TYR A 316 22.05 -16.72 7.02
C TYR A 316 22.78 -18.07 6.97
N ARG A 317 22.56 -18.93 7.97
CA ARG A 317 23.20 -20.24 8.13
C ARG A 317 22.64 -21.32 7.24
N GLN A 318 21.39 -21.17 6.79
CA GLN A 318 20.61 -22.21 6.11
C GLN A 318 20.66 -23.58 6.83
N PRO A 319 20.01 -23.70 8.01
CA PRO A 319 20.00 -24.97 8.75
C PRO A 319 19.50 -26.14 7.91
N GLU A 320 20.00 -27.35 8.20
CA GLU A 320 19.53 -28.57 7.54
C GLU A 320 18.02 -28.77 7.77
N GLY A 321 17.29 -29.18 6.73
CA GLY A 321 15.85 -29.39 6.79
C GLY A 321 14.99 -28.12 6.78
N ILE A 322 15.59 -26.93 6.60
CA ILE A 322 14.86 -25.65 6.64
C ILE A 322 13.69 -25.59 5.66
N ASP A 323 13.79 -26.17 4.46
CA ASP A 323 12.70 -26.09 3.46
C ASP A 323 11.40 -26.75 3.96
N GLN A 324 11.50 -27.93 4.57
CA GLN A 324 10.36 -28.66 5.16
C GLN A 324 9.80 -27.90 6.36
N TYR A 325 10.69 -27.28 7.13
CA TYR A 325 10.37 -26.44 8.27
C TYR A 325 9.52 -25.23 7.84
N LEU A 326 9.98 -24.50 6.82
CA LEU A 326 9.31 -23.33 6.28
C LEU A 326 7.95 -23.68 5.64
N ASP A 327 7.84 -24.82 4.96
CA ASP A 327 6.56 -25.26 4.40
C ASP A 327 5.55 -25.64 5.49
N LYS A 328 5.98 -26.31 6.57
CA LYS A 328 5.11 -26.61 7.73
C LYS A 328 4.63 -25.34 8.42
N ILE A 329 5.51 -24.35 8.63
CA ILE A 329 5.15 -23.03 9.17
C ILE A 329 4.11 -22.35 8.30
N TYR A 330 4.37 -22.23 7.00
CA TYR A 330 3.46 -21.51 6.11
C TYR A 330 2.11 -22.22 5.94
N SER A 331 2.09 -23.55 5.99
CA SER A 331 0.84 -24.33 6.00
C SER A 331 -0.02 -24.06 7.25
N ASN A 332 0.62 -23.63 8.34
CA ASN A 332 -0.03 -23.24 9.59
C ASN A 332 -0.15 -21.72 9.77
N LEU A 333 -0.01 -20.91 8.70
CA LEU A 333 -0.07 -19.44 8.79
C LEU A 333 -1.39 -18.92 9.39
N GLN A 334 -2.48 -19.67 9.18
CA GLN A 334 -3.81 -19.35 9.72
C GLN A 334 -4.11 -20.00 11.07
N ASN A 335 -3.18 -20.79 11.62
CA ASN A 335 -3.33 -21.43 12.92
C ASN A 335 -3.18 -20.39 14.04
N ASN A 336 -4.30 -20.10 14.72
CA ASN A 336 -4.33 -19.23 15.89
C ASN A 336 -4.44 -20.03 17.21
N SER A 337 -4.58 -21.35 17.13
CA SER A 337 -4.89 -22.22 18.27
C SER A 337 -3.66 -22.89 18.86
N HIS A 338 -2.50 -22.78 18.22
CA HIS A 338 -1.25 -23.40 18.65
C HIS A 338 -0.08 -22.43 18.50
N ALA A 339 0.86 -22.48 19.45
CA ALA A 339 2.12 -21.76 19.33
C ALA A 339 3.06 -22.47 18.34
N MET A 340 3.89 -21.72 17.61
CA MET A 340 4.86 -22.32 16.68
C MET A 340 5.85 -23.24 17.43
N PHE A 341 6.36 -22.78 18.57
CA PHE A 341 7.19 -23.57 19.48
C PHE A 341 6.48 -23.76 20.81
N ASP A 342 6.73 -24.89 21.47
CA ASP A 342 6.36 -25.06 22.88
C ASP A 342 7.22 -24.16 23.78
N ARG A 343 6.64 -23.66 24.89
CA ARG A 343 7.34 -22.81 25.85
C ARG A 343 8.62 -23.46 26.39
N THR A 344 8.64 -24.77 26.57
CA THR A 344 9.79 -25.53 27.09
C THR A 344 10.93 -25.65 26.07
N MET A 345 10.65 -25.50 24.77
CA MET A 345 11.65 -25.51 23.71
C MET A 345 12.41 -24.19 23.61
N VAL A 346 11.76 -23.08 24.00
CA VAL A 346 12.40 -21.77 24.04
C VAL A 346 13.22 -21.65 25.32
N SER A 347 14.55 -21.54 25.18
CA SER A 347 15.46 -21.51 26.33
C SER A 347 15.20 -20.29 27.24
N ASP A 348 15.31 -20.49 28.55
CA ASP A 348 15.13 -19.40 29.51
C ASP A 348 16.21 -18.31 29.33
N THR A 349 17.42 -18.68 28.89
CA THR A 349 18.46 -17.72 28.50
C THR A 349 18.02 -16.83 27.35
N PHE A 350 17.33 -17.36 26.34
CA PHE A 350 16.80 -16.55 25.25
C PHE A 350 15.67 -15.63 25.73
N LEU A 351 14.77 -16.14 26.58
CA LEU A 351 13.67 -15.34 27.13
C LEU A 351 14.16 -14.20 28.04
N GLU A 352 15.22 -14.41 28.82
CA GLU A 352 15.79 -13.35 29.64
C GLU A 352 16.50 -12.26 28.80
N GLN A 353 17.13 -12.65 27.69
CA GLN A 353 17.64 -11.68 26.71
C GLN A 353 16.51 -10.88 26.08
N LEU A 354 15.42 -11.53 25.68
CA LEU A 354 14.25 -10.86 25.11
C LEU A 354 13.58 -9.94 26.14
N ARG A 355 13.51 -10.34 27.41
CA ARG A 355 13.06 -9.49 28.51
C ARG A 355 13.94 -8.24 28.66
N THR A 356 15.26 -8.41 28.68
CA THR A 356 16.20 -7.28 28.77
C THR A 356 16.04 -6.34 27.59
N CYS A 357 15.94 -6.89 26.37
CA CYS A 357 15.66 -6.13 25.17
C CYS A 357 14.36 -5.32 25.33
N THR A 358 13.24 -5.97 25.64
CA THR A 358 11.94 -5.32 25.74
C THR A 358 11.89 -4.24 26.82
N ILE A 359 12.54 -4.42 27.98
CA ILE A 359 12.67 -3.38 29.01
C ILE A 359 13.31 -2.11 28.45
N ASN A 360 14.41 -2.23 27.71
CA ASN A 360 15.11 -1.06 27.13
C ASN A 360 14.24 -0.32 26.12
N PHE A 361 13.60 -1.03 25.19
CA PHE A 361 12.76 -0.40 24.17
C PHE A 361 11.46 0.19 24.76
N VAL A 362 10.87 -0.44 25.77
CA VAL A 362 9.73 0.12 26.51
C VAL A 362 10.13 1.40 27.24
N GLN A 363 11.29 1.41 27.90
CA GLN A 363 11.79 2.60 28.59
C GLN A 363 11.99 3.75 27.60
N TRP A 364 12.74 3.53 26.51
CA TRP A 364 12.97 4.57 25.51
C TRP A 364 11.69 5.11 24.87
N GLN A 365 10.69 4.24 24.64
CA GLN A 365 9.41 4.68 24.10
C GLN A 365 8.60 5.49 25.13
N THR A 366 8.60 5.03 26.39
CA THR A 366 7.92 5.69 27.51
C THR A 366 8.46 7.09 27.72
N ASP A 367 9.78 7.25 27.83
CA ASP A 367 10.44 8.54 28.02
C ASP A 367 10.04 9.56 26.95
N VAL A 368 9.94 9.10 25.70
CA VAL A 368 9.55 9.95 24.57
C VAL A 368 8.07 10.31 24.65
N ILE A 369 7.18 9.37 24.95
CA ILE A 369 5.74 9.64 25.06
C ILE A 369 5.50 10.64 26.20
N GLU A 370 6.08 10.41 27.37
CA GLU A 370 5.91 11.28 28.53
C GLU A 370 6.50 12.68 28.29
N SER A 371 7.66 12.77 27.63
CA SER A 371 8.23 14.05 27.21
C SER A 371 7.28 14.82 26.28
N ASN A 372 6.69 14.15 25.28
CA ASN A 372 5.73 14.81 24.39
C ASN A 372 4.46 15.25 25.14
N ILE A 373 3.93 14.42 26.06
CA ILE A 373 2.78 14.80 26.89
C ILE A 373 3.11 16.05 27.71
N ARG A 374 4.28 16.06 28.37
CA ARG A 374 4.73 17.18 29.24
C ARG A 374 4.79 18.52 28.50
N PHE A 375 5.22 18.52 27.25
CA PHE A 375 5.40 19.74 26.45
C PHE A 375 4.23 20.00 25.48
N TYR A 376 3.16 19.23 25.54
CA TYR A 376 2.01 19.42 24.67
C TYR A 376 1.28 20.72 25.02
N ARG A 377 1.20 21.65 24.05
CA ARG A 377 0.64 23.00 24.20
C ARG A 377 1.32 23.86 25.29
N THR A 378 2.50 23.47 25.75
CA THR A 378 3.35 24.26 26.64
C THR A 378 4.21 25.22 25.82
N ASN A 379 4.35 26.47 26.28
CA ASN A 379 5.28 27.43 25.72
C ASN A 379 6.52 27.52 26.63
N ASP A 380 7.62 26.89 26.20
CA ASP A 380 8.88 26.89 26.94
C ASP A 380 10.03 27.27 25.99
N PRO A 381 10.39 28.57 25.92
CA PRO A 381 11.42 29.03 25.00
C PRO A 381 12.80 28.41 25.23
N LEU A 382 13.12 28.01 26.46
CA LEU A 382 14.41 27.37 26.79
C LEU A 382 14.44 25.94 26.26
N GLU A 383 13.37 25.17 26.46
CA GLU A 383 13.25 23.83 25.86
C GLU A 383 13.20 23.91 24.34
N ASP A 384 12.48 24.88 23.76
CA ASP A 384 12.41 25.05 22.31
C ASP A 384 13.79 25.36 21.71
N HIS A 385 14.59 26.21 22.38
CA HIS A 385 15.97 26.48 21.99
C HIS A 385 16.84 25.23 22.11
N ARG A 386 16.81 24.53 23.25
CA ARG A 386 17.55 23.28 23.48
C ARG A 386 17.21 22.22 22.42
N LEU A 387 15.91 22.07 22.13
CA LEU A 387 15.40 21.10 21.17
C LEU A 387 15.80 21.45 19.74
N SER A 388 15.90 22.74 19.41
CA SER A 388 16.44 23.19 18.12
C SER A 388 17.90 22.74 17.94
N ILE A 389 18.73 22.98 18.96
CA ILE A 389 20.14 22.53 18.98
C ILE A 389 20.21 21.01 18.86
N PHE A 390 19.44 20.28 19.68
CA PHE A 390 19.40 18.81 19.65
C PHE A 390 19.05 18.23 18.28
N LYS A 391 18.06 18.81 17.59
CA LYS A 391 17.69 18.37 16.23
C LYS A 391 18.79 18.65 15.22
N GLN A 392 19.44 19.81 15.31
CA GLN A 392 20.56 20.17 14.46
C GLN A 392 21.74 19.22 14.68
N THR A 393 22.11 18.96 15.93
CA THR A 393 23.17 18.01 16.31
C THR A 393 22.89 16.61 15.76
N ILE A 394 21.67 16.07 15.92
CA ILE A 394 21.31 14.75 15.36
C ILE A 394 21.42 14.73 13.84
N MET A 395 20.95 15.79 13.17
CA MET A 395 21.03 15.88 11.72
C MET A 395 22.49 15.88 11.25
N GLU A 396 23.35 16.71 11.84
CA GLU A 396 24.78 16.77 11.53
C GLU A 396 25.45 15.41 11.74
N MET A 397 25.25 14.81 12.91
CA MET A 397 25.78 13.49 13.24
C MET A 397 25.30 12.39 12.29
N PHE A 398 24.04 12.45 11.82
CA PHE A 398 23.51 11.49 10.86
C PHE A 398 24.27 11.53 9.53
N PHE A 399 24.52 12.73 9.00
CA PHE A 399 25.27 12.90 7.74
C PHE A 399 26.76 12.63 7.90
N GLU A 400 27.34 12.98 9.05
CA GLU A 400 28.74 12.68 9.38
C GLU A 400 28.97 11.18 9.51
N ARG A 401 28.14 10.48 10.27
CA ARG A 401 28.28 9.04 10.56
C ARG A 401 28.05 8.16 9.33
N TYR A 402 27.11 8.55 8.47
CA TYR A 402 26.68 7.72 7.33
C TYR A 402 27.16 8.25 5.97
N HIS A 403 28.01 9.28 5.98
CA HIS A 403 28.70 9.84 4.81
C HIS A 403 27.80 10.09 3.57
N ILE A 404 26.58 10.58 3.80
CA ILE A 404 25.58 10.73 2.72
C ILE A 404 25.87 11.99 1.92
N THR A 405 26.18 11.81 0.64
CA THR A 405 26.42 12.89 -0.33
C THR A 405 25.54 12.73 -1.57
N PRO A 406 25.40 13.76 -2.44
CA PRO A 406 24.65 13.62 -3.68
C PRO A 406 25.26 12.57 -4.63
N ILE A 407 24.40 11.76 -5.25
CA ILE A 407 24.77 10.85 -6.36
C ILE A 407 24.48 11.52 -7.71
N ARG A 408 25.06 11.01 -8.80
CA ARG A 408 24.83 11.58 -10.14
C ARG A 408 23.40 11.31 -10.60
N SER A 409 22.82 12.23 -11.38
CA SER A 409 21.44 12.10 -11.85
C SER A 409 21.19 10.83 -12.69
N ASN A 410 22.20 10.33 -13.39
CA ASN A 410 22.14 9.10 -14.18
C ASN A 410 22.36 7.82 -13.35
N GLU A 411 22.63 7.93 -12.06
CA GLU A 411 22.75 6.81 -11.12
C GLU A 411 21.46 6.54 -10.33
N ARG A 412 20.47 7.44 -10.47
CA ARG A 412 19.10 7.25 -9.99
C ARG A 412 18.41 6.12 -10.75
N ILE A 413 17.41 5.49 -10.14
CA ILE A 413 16.66 4.37 -10.75
C ILE A 413 15.73 4.89 -11.85
N VAL A 414 14.99 5.97 -11.59
CA VAL A 414 14.04 6.55 -12.53
C VAL A 414 14.68 7.75 -13.23
N HIS A 415 14.74 7.67 -14.56
CA HIS A 415 15.32 8.73 -15.39
C HIS A 415 14.24 9.64 -15.98
N GLY A 416 14.53 10.94 -16.05
CA GLY A 416 13.69 11.93 -16.74
C GLY A 416 12.35 12.27 -16.06
N VAL A 417 12.02 11.63 -14.93
CA VAL A 417 10.80 11.91 -14.17
C VAL A 417 11.15 12.18 -12.71
N LYS A 418 10.56 13.24 -12.15
CA LYS A 418 10.71 13.58 -10.75
C LYS A 418 9.64 12.86 -9.93
N VAL A 419 9.96 11.65 -9.46
CA VAL A 419 9.05 10.75 -8.71
C VAL A 419 8.47 11.38 -7.43
N SER A 420 9.12 12.41 -6.89
CA SER A 420 8.57 13.19 -5.76
C SER A 420 7.37 14.05 -6.14
N ASP A 421 7.20 14.35 -7.43
CA ASP A 421 6.19 15.25 -7.96
C ASP A 421 4.99 14.42 -8.44
N GLY A 422 3.78 14.87 -8.10
CA GLY A 422 2.53 14.16 -8.38
C GLY A 422 1.58 14.24 -7.19
N PRO A 423 0.28 14.53 -7.40
CA PRO A 423 -0.67 14.65 -6.31
C PRO A 423 -0.82 13.30 -5.60
N ASN A 424 -0.73 13.30 -4.27
CA ASN A 424 -1.21 12.15 -3.50
C ASN A 424 -2.74 12.24 -3.43
N ILE A 425 -3.40 11.59 -4.39
CA ILE A 425 -4.85 11.65 -4.63
C ILE A 425 -5.65 11.04 -3.46
N ASN A 426 -5.05 10.11 -2.71
CA ASN A 426 -5.70 9.38 -1.62
C ASN A 426 -4.92 9.55 -0.30
N GLN A 427 -4.79 10.79 0.18
CA GLN A 427 -4.24 11.01 1.52
C GLN A 427 -5.13 10.37 2.58
N LYS A 428 -4.53 9.61 3.51
CA LYS A 428 -5.25 9.10 4.68
C LYS A 428 -5.66 10.29 5.55
N GLU A 429 -6.95 10.56 5.63
CA GLU A 429 -7.50 11.48 6.61
C GLU A 429 -7.68 10.72 7.94
N SER A 430 -7.15 11.28 9.02
CA SER A 430 -7.40 10.81 10.38
C SER A 430 -7.77 12.03 11.21
N ARG A 431 -8.95 12.00 11.82
CA ARG A 431 -9.47 13.07 12.67
C ARG A 431 -10.08 12.45 13.94
N GLY A 432 -10.18 13.28 14.97
CA GLY A 432 -10.80 12.91 16.23
C GLY A 432 -9.87 12.12 17.15
N THR A 433 -10.35 11.87 18.36
CA THR A 433 -9.64 11.12 19.39
C THR A 433 -9.81 9.61 19.18
N PHE A 434 -9.01 8.79 19.88
CA PHE A 434 -9.21 7.34 19.85
C PHE A 434 -10.57 6.97 20.45
N ASN A 435 -10.92 7.57 21.59
CA ASN A 435 -12.18 7.31 22.28
C ASN A 435 -13.40 7.69 21.41
N GLU A 436 -13.34 8.81 20.68
CA GLU A 436 -14.37 9.18 19.69
C GLU A 436 -14.51 8.13 18.59
N ARG A 437 -13.40 7.62 18.05
CA ARG A 437 -13.44 6.57 17.01
C ARG A 437 -14.01 5.26 17.52
N VAL A 438 -13.70 4.86 18.76
CA VAL A 438 -14.26 3.66 19.39
C VAL A 438 -15.76 3.83 19.62
N GLN A 439 -16.20 5.00 20.10
CA GLN A 439 -17.62 5.31 20.27
C GLN A 439 -18.38 5.30 18.94
N LEU A 440 -17.80 5.90 17.89
CA LEU A 440 -18.38 5.88 16.53
C LEU A 440 -18.43 4.47 15.95
N ALA A 441 -17.42 3.64 16.20
CA ALA A 441 -17.42 2.24 15.77
C ALA A 441 -18.51 1.44 16.50
N ALA A 442 -18.69 1.65 17.80
CA ALA A 442 -19.79 1.04 18.56
C ALA A 442 -21.17 1.57 18.13
N ALA A 443 -21.26 2.83 17.71
CA ALA A 443 -22.48 3.40 17.13
C ALA A 443 -22.74 2.92 15.69
N ALA A 444 -21.79 2.29 14.99
CA ALA A 444 -22.06 1.65 13.71
C ALA A 444 -22.95 0.39 13.86
N ASP A 445 -23.05 -0.15 15.08
CA ASP A 445 -24.06 -1.15 15.49
C ASP A 445 -25.43 -0.51 15.82
N ALA A 446 -25.63 0.77 15.50
CA ALA A 446 -26.90 1.47 15.66
C ALA A 446 -28.03 0.93 14.75
N ASN A 447 -29.25 1.35 15.07
CA ASN A 447 -30.42 1.06 14.25
C ASN A 447 -30.28 1.59 12.80
N LEU A 448 -31.10 1.04 11.91
CA LEU A 448 -31.05 1.31 10.47
C LEU A 448 -31.20 2.80 10.10
N ALA A 449 -31.99 3.55 10.88
CA ALA A 449 -32.26 4.97 10.61
C ALA A 449 -31.03 5.84 10.91
N GLU A 450 -30.29 5.55 11.98
CA GLU A 450 -29.04 6.24 12.31
C GLU A 450 -27.95 5.97 11.29
N ARG A 451 -27.83 4.71 10.82
CA ARG A 451 -26.92 4.36 9.70
C ARG A 451 -27.28 5.11 8.42
N LEU A 452 -28.57 5.20 8.08
CA LEU A 452 -29.04 5.98 6.92
C LEU A 452 -28.69 7.47 7.06
N HIS A 453 -28.91 8.06 8.22
CA HIS A 453 -28.59 9.46 8.49
C HIS A 453 -27.09 9.74 8.35
N SER A 454 -26.25 8.92 8.99
CA SER A 454 -24.79 9.01 8.92
C SER A 454 -24.26 8.95 7.48
N LEU A 455 -24.81 8.06 6.64
CA LEU A 455 -24.41 7.96 5.24
C LEU A 455 -24.83 9.18 4.42
N ARG A 456 -25.98 9.79 4.73
CA ARG A 456 -26.43 11.03 4.07
C ARG A 456 -25.55 12.21 4.45
N ASP A 457 -25.18 12.36 5.72
CA ASP A 457 -24.26 13.42 6.15
C ASP A 457 -22.89 13.29 5.48
N ARG A 458 -22.39 12.05 5.34
CA ARG A 458 -21.15 11.77 4.60
C ARG A 458 -21.27 12.08 3.11
N LEU A 459 -22.42 11.78 2.49
CA LEU A 459 -22.69 12.13 1.10
C LEU A 459 -22.69 13.65 0.89
N ASP A 460 -23.38 14.39 1.76
CA ASP A 460 -23.45 15.85 1.70
C ASP A 460 -22.05 16.46 1.88
N TYR A 461 -21.31 15.99 2.89
CA TYR A 461 -19.93 16.43 3.13
C TYR A 461 -19.03 16.20 1.92
N LEU A 462 -19.01 15.00 1.35
CA LEU A 462 -18.17 14.68 0.20
C LEU A 462 -18.62 15.42 -1.07
N THR A 463 -19.91 15.68 -1.23
CA THR A 463 -20.44 16.47 -2.36
C THR A 463 -19.99 17.92 -2.27
N LEU A 464 -19.99 18.51 -1.06
CA LEU A 464 -19.57 19.89 -0.83
C LEU A 464 -18.04 20.09 -0.84
N THR A 465 -17.29 19.09 -0.39
CA THR A 465 -15.81 19.19 -0.25
C THR A 465 -15.03 18.53 -1.38
N ARG A 466 -15.72 18.02 -2.42
CA ARG A 466 -15.08 17.30 -3.52
C ARG A 466 -14.00 18.14 -4.20
N GLN A 467 -12.79 17.60 -4.25
CA GLN A 467 -11.71 18.17 -5.03
C GLN A 467 -11.76 17.67 -6.48
N LEU A 468 -11.71 18.59 -7.45
CA LEU A 468 -11.47 18.28 -8.85
C LEU A 468 -9.96 18.26 -9.12
N PHE A 469 -9.48 17.22 -9.80
CA PHE A 469 -8.08 17.08 -10.18
C PHE A 469 -7.92 17.42 -11.66
N GLN A 470 -7.03 18.35 -12.00
CA GLN A 470 -6.86 18.87 -13.37
C GLN A 470 -8.22 19.19 -14.02
N HIS A 471 -8.87 20.26 -13.59
CA HIS A 471 -10.25 20.59 -14.01
C HIS A 471 -10.47 20.72 -15.53
N GLU A 472 -9.41 20.99 -16.30
CA GLU A 472 -9.45 21.07 -17.78
C GLU A 472 -9.34 19.70 -18.47
N ALA A 473 -9.03 18.64 -17.71
CA ALA A 473 -8.86 17.30 -18.25
C ALA A 473 -10.16 16.78 -18.86
N SER A 474 -10.05 16.19 -20.05
CA SER A 474 -11.17 15.68 -20.83
C SER A 474 -11.04 14.18 -21.10
N LEU A 475 -12.18 13.49 -21.19
CA LEU A 475 -12.22 12.11 -21.69
C LEU A 475 -11.73 12.01 -23.16
N ASN A 476 -11.72 13.14 -23.88
CA ASN A 476 -11.18 13.24 -25.24
C ASN A 476 -9.66 13.41 -25.29
N ASP A 477 -8.98 13.66 -24.16
CA ASP A 477 -7.54 13.85 -24.13
C ASP A 477 -6.81 12.63 -24.68
N SER A 478 -5.82 12.88 -25.55
CA SER A 478 -5.01 11.81 -26.11
C SER A 478 -3.87 11.45 -25.17
N PRO A 479 -3.52 10.16 -25.04
CA PRO A 479 -2.35 9.73 -24.29
C PRO A 479 -1.07 10.31 -24.91
N LEU A 480 -0.06 10.57 -24.08
CA LEU A 480 1.23 11.10 -24.52
C LEU A 480 2.12 10.01 -25.12
N ARG A 481 2.00 8.76 -24.65
CA ARG A 481 2.88 7.64 -25.03
C ARG A 481 2.18 6.54 -25.83
N GLY A 482 0.86 6.39 -25.69
CA GLY A 482 0.07 5.32 -26.35
C GLY A 482 -0.81 5.81 -27.50
N GLY A 483 -1.65 4.94 -28.03
CA GLY A 483 -2.71 5.32 -28.98
C GLY A 483 -2.28 5.54 -30.44
N PRO A 484 -3.27 5.68 -31.34
CA PRO A 484 -3.02 5.69 -32.79
C PRO A 484 -2.21 6.89 -33.26
N ALA A 485 -2.32 8.04 -32.59
CA ALA A 485 -1.53 9.24 -32.90
C ALA A 485 -0.01 9.02 -32.73
N ASN A 486 0.37 8.11 -31.83
CA ASN A 486 1.77 7.72 -31.59
C ASN A 486 2.17 6.44 -32.35
N GLY A 487 1.38 6.03 -33.35
CA GLY A 487 1.65 4.86 -34.18
C GLY A 487 1.33 3.51 -33.53
N PHE A 488 0.58 3.49 -32.42
CA PHE A 488 0.11 2.24 -31.81
C PHE A 488 -1.11 1.72 -32.56
N THR A 489 -1.01 0.48 -33.03
CA THR A 489 -2.17 -0.31 -33.48
C THR A 489 -2.89 -0.90 -32.28
N VAL A 490 -4.18 -1.22 -32.39
CA VAL A 490 -4.94 -1.93 -31.33
C VAL A 490 -4.16 -3.13 -30.76
N HIS A 491 -3.57 -3.97 -31.60
CA HIS A 491 -2.80 -5.15 -31.15
C HIS A 491 -1.60 -4.82 -30.27
N ARG A 492 -0.99 -3.63 -30.42
CA ARG A 492 0.13 -3.18 -29.59
C ARG A 492 -0.34 -2.54 -28.28
N GLU A 493 -1.60 -2.09 -28.22
CA GLU A 493 -2.20 -1.51 -27.02
C GLU A 493 -2.75 -2.59 -26.06
N LEU A 494 -3.17 -3.74 -26.60
CA LEU A 494 -3.74 -4.84 -25.82
C LEU A 494 -2.65 -5.56 -25.01
N ALA A 495 -2.79 -5.55 -23.68
CA ALA A 495 -1.96 -6.29 -22.74
C ALA A 495 -2.84 -6.86 -21.62
N PHE A 496 -3.14 -8.15 -21.70
CA PHE A 496 -4.03 -8.82 -20.75
C PHE A 496 -3.30 -9.27 -19.49
N VAL A 497 -3.90 -8.98 -18.34
CA VAL A 497 -3.51 -9.55 -17.05
C VAL A 497 -4.65 -10.43 -16.54
N ILE A 498 -4.34 -11.66 -16.14
CA ILE A 498 -5.31 -12.60 -15.56
C ILE A 498 -4.91 -12.85 -14.11
N GLY A 499 -5.88 -12.80 -13.20
CA GLY A 499 -5.66 -12.98 -11.77
C GLY A 499 -6.94 -13.29 -11.02
N LYS A 500 -6.93 -13.15 -9.69
CA LYS A 500 -8.07 -13.45 -8.80
C LYS A 500 -9.28 -12.59 -9.17
N SER A 501 -10.45 -13.19 -9.27
CA SER A 501 -11.68 -12.44 -9.56
C SER A 501 -11.97 -11.36 -8.52
N ILE A 502 -12.37 -10.17 -8.98
CA ILE A 502 -12.76 -9.04 -8.14
C ILE A 502 -14.24 -9.20 -7.78
N GLU A 503 -14.53 -9.59 -6.54
CA GLU A 503 -15.91 -9.67 -6.02
C GLU A 503 -16.46 -8.28 -5.66
N ARG A 504 -15.56 -7.36 -5.28
CA ARG A 504 -15.91 -6.00 -4.86
C ARG A 504 -14.78 -5.02 -5.11
N VAL A 505 -15.09 -3.89 -5.74
CA VAL A 505 -14.17 -2.75 -5.86
C VAL A 505 -14.03 -2.09 -4.49
N LYS A 506 -12.85 -2.17 -3.89
CA LYS A 506 -12.50 -1.53 -2.62
C LYS A 506 -11.55 -0.35 -2.81
N SER A 507 -10.86 -0.30 -3.94
CA SER A 507 -9.98 0.79 -4.36
C SER A 507 -10.02 0.91 -5.89
N SER A 508 -9.67 2.08 -6.42
CA SER A 508 -9.46 2.28 -7.85
C SER A 508 -8.48 3.42 -8.06
N LYS A 509 -7.67 3.34 -9.12
CA LYS A 509 -6.89 4.48 -9.59
C LYS A 509 -7.76 5.54 -10.27
N PHE A 510 -8.97 5.17 -10.66
CA PHE A 510 -9.87 6.02 -11.43
C PHE A 510 -11.03 6.57 -10.60
N ALA A 511 -10.99 6.50 -9.26
CA ALA A 511 -11.96 7.12 -8.37
C ALA A 511 -11.35 7.38 -6.98
N LEU A 512 -11.83 8.40 -6.28
CA LEU A 512 -11.40 8.66 -4.90
C LEU A 512 -11.80 7.52 -3.96
N ILE A 513 -10.86 7.06 -3.13
CA ILE A 513 -11.10 5.98 -2.16
C ILE A 513 -12.26 6.34 -1.20
N THR A 514 -12.41 7.61 -0.83
CA THR A 514 -13.50 8.09 0.02
C THR A 514 -14.87 7.90 -0.63
N CYS A 515 -14.98 8.16 -1.93
CA CYS A 515 -16.21 7.95 -2.70
C CYS A 515 -16.53 6.46 -2.86
N ILE A 516 -15.53 5.61 -3.13
CA ILE A 516 -15.70 4.15 -3.20
C ILE A 516 -16.14 3.58 -1.84
N ARG A 517 -15.57 4.07 -0.73
CA ARG A 517 -15.97 3.67 0.63
C ARG A 517 -17.41 4.03 0.92
N LEU A 518 -17.84 5.27 0.61
CA LEU A 518 -19.24 5.67 0.78
C LEU A 518 -20.17 4.77 -0.05
N LEU A 519 -19.86 4.54 -1.33
CA LEU A 519 -20.62 3.65 -2.21
C LEU A 519 -20.75 2.25 -1.62
N ASN A 520 -19.64 1.71 -1.10
CA ASN A 520 -19.63 0.41 -0.46
C ASN A 520 -20.52 0.37 0.79
N ASP A 521 -20.40 1.34 1.68
CA ASP A 521 -21.21 1.38 2.90
C ASP A 521 -22.71 1.54 2.59
N THR A 522 -23.06 2.32 1.56
CA THR A 522 -24.44 2.44 1.05
C THR A 522 -24.96 1.12 0.48
N ILE A 523 -24.16 0.41 -0.33
CA ILE A 523 -24.53 -0.91 -0.86
C ILE A 523 -24.77 -1.92 0.27
N ASP A 524 -23.93 -1.92 1.30
CA ASP A 524 -24.09 -2.82 2.44
C ASP A 524 -25.37 -2.53 3.21
N LEU A 525 -25.74 -1.24 3.38
CA LEU A 525 -27.04 -0.87 3.93
C LEU A 525 -28.20 -1.35 3.05
N CYS A 526 -28.14 -1.13 1.73
CA CYS A 526 -29.15 -1.65 0.79
C CYS A 526 -29.34 -3.16 0.93
N ARG A 527 -28.24 -3.92 1.00
CA ARG A 527 -28.28 -5.38 1.16
C ARG A 527 -28.91 -5.80 2.49
N THR A 528 -28.61 -5.11 3.60
CA THR A 528 -29.28 -5.35 4.89
C THR A 528 -30.78 -5.18 4.75
N VAL A 529 -31.26 -4.09 4.14
CA VAL A 529 -32.70 -3.80 3.99
C VAL A 529 -33.42 -4.78 3.06
N ILE A 530 -32.76 -5.20 1.98
CA ILE A 530 -33.27 -6.23 1.07
C ILE A 530 -33.42 -7.56 1.80
N ASN A 531 -32.39 -7.97 2.54
CA ASN A 531 -32.39 -9.23 3.28
C ASN A 531 -33.45 -9.25 4.41
N ASP A 532 -33.73 -8.08 5.01
CA ASP A 532 -34.79 -7.90 6.01
C ASP A 532 -36.21 -7.89 5.39
N GLY A 533 -36.33 -8.04 4.06
CA GLY A 533 -37.61 -8.05 3.34
C GLY A 533 -38.30 -6.70 3.25
N LYS A 534 -37.62 -5.61 3.63
CA LYS A 534 -38.14 -4.24 3.63
C LYS A 534 -37.98 -3.54 2.29
N MET A 535 -37.16 -4.09 1.38
CA MET A 535 -36.97 -3.59 0.02
C MET A 535 -36.95 -4.77 -0.96
N VAL A 536 -37.67 -4.67 -2.08
CA VAL A 536 -37.67 -5.71 -3.11
C VAL A 536 -36.36 -5.62 -3.89
N SER A 537 -35.61 -6.73 -3.98
CA SER A 537 -34.46 -6.84 -4.88
C SER A 537 -34.93 -6.64 -6.32
N SER A 538 -34.31 -5.72 -7.09
CA SER A 538 -34.68 -5.52 -8.49
C SER A 538 -34.44 -6.82 -9.27
N THR A 539 -35.51 -7.50 -9.68
CA THR A 539 -35.47 -8.74 -10.47
C THR A 539 -35.26 -8.49 -11.97
N ASN A 540 -35.07 -7.23 -12.38
CA ASN A 540 -34.88 -6.84 -13.78
C ASN A 540 -33.41 -6.99 -14.21
N ASP A 541 -33.21 -7.26 -15.50
CA ASP A 541 -31.88 -7.23 -16.11
C ASP A 541 -31.18 -5.89 -15.80
N PRO A 542 -29.95 -5.91 -15.26
CA PRO A 542 -29.24 -4.70 -14.83
C PRO A 542 -28.85 -3.77 -15.98
N ILE A 543 -28.89 -4.29 -17.22
CA ILE A 543 -28.50 -3.59 -18.44
C ILE A 543 -29.68 -3.67 -19.42
N THR A 544 -30.20 -2.54 -19.84
CA THR A 544 -31.26 -2.45 -20.87
C THR A 544 -30.78 -1.69 -22.09
N VAL A 545 -31.42 -1.93 -23.24
CA VAL A 545 -31.08 -1.29 -24.51
C VAL A 545 -32.35 -0.70 -25.14
N ALA A 546 -32.30 0.58 -25.48
CA ALA A 546 -33.37 1.29 -26.20
C ALA A 546 -32.76 2.10 -27.35
N GLY A 547 -32.93 1.61 -28.58
CA GLY A 547 -32.34 2.22 -29.78
C GLY A 547 -30.81 2.23 -29.69
N ASN A 548 -30.22 3.43 -29.64
CA ASN A 548 -28.79 3.62 -29.49
C ASN A 548 -28.32 3.85 -28.04
N THR A 549 -29.22 3.74 -27.09
CA THR A 549 -28.95 3.99 -25.67
C THR A 549 -28.89 2.68 -24.89
N ILE A 550 -27.80 2.47 -24.16
CA ILE A 550 -27.62 1.37 -23.19
C ILE A 550 -27.71 1.98 -21.80
N THR A 551 -28.59 1.46 -20.95
CA THR A 551 -28.79 2.00 -19.59
C THR A 551 -28.48 0.94 -18.54
N ILE A 552 -27.60 1.28 -17.60
CA ILE A 552 -27.36 0.45 -16.40
C ILE A 552 -28.29 0.92 -15.28
N ALA A 553 -29.05 0.01 -14.68
CA ALA A 553 -29.96 0.31 -13.58
C ALA A 553 -29.19 0.48 -12.26
N ILE A 554 -29.11 1.70 -11.73
CA ILE A 554 -28.37 2.01 -10.48
C ILE A 554 -28.84 1.15 -9.30
N ASN A 555 -30.15 0.91 -9.21
CA ASN A 555 -30.77 0.17 -8.10
C ASN A 555 -30.46 -1.32 -8.14
N SER A 556 -30.00 -1.83 -9.29
CA SER A 556 -29.52 -3.21 -9.43
C SER A 556 -28.07 -3.37 -8.98
N TYR A 557 -27.32 -2.28 -8.81
CA TYR A 557 -25.90 -2.37 -8.46
C TYR A 557 -25.62 -3.14 -7.15
N PRO A 558 -26.43 -3.03 -6.08
CA PRO A 558 -26.26 -3.85 -4.88
C PRO A 558 -26.36 -5.37 -5.11
N SER A 559 -27.06 -5.83 -6.15
CA SER A 559 -27.19 -7.27 -6.47
C SER A 559 -26.05 -7.81 -7.33
N ILE A 560 -25.16 -6.95 -7.84
CA ILE A 560 -23.97 -7.38 -8.58
C ILE A 560 -22.95 -7.97 -7.61
N THR A 561 -22.73 -9.28 -7.72
CA THR A 561 -21.76 -10.05 -6.92
C THR A 561 -20.56 -10.55 -7.73
N ASP A 562 -20.67 -10.57 -9.05
CA ASP A 562 -19.58 -10.91 -9.99
C ASP A 562 -19.35 -9.72 -10.94
N ILE A 563 -18.37 -8.88 -10.59
CA ILE A 563 -18.02 -7.69 -11.37
C ILE A 563 -17.49 -8.09 -12.75
N ALA A 564 -16.66 -9.13 -12.82
CA ALA A 564 -16.05 -9.56 -14.08
C ALA A 564 -17.12 -10.05 -15.07
N HIS A 565 -18.15 -10.76 -14.59
CA HIS A 565 -19.30 -11.13 -15.40
C HIS A 565 -20.10 -9.92 -15.86
N HIS A 566 -20.42 -9.00 -14.95
CA HIS A 566 -21.17 -7.79 -15.29
C HIS A 566 -20.47 -6.94 -16.36
N GLU A 567 -19.16 -6.71 -16.23
CA GLU A 567 -18.37 -5.96 -17.20
C GLU A 567 -18.30 -6.66 -18.56
N LYS A 568 -18.16 -7.98 -18.56
CA LYS A 568 -18.16 -8.78 -19.79
C LYS A 568 -19.50 -8.69 -20.52
N GLU A 569 -20.62 -8.78 -19.80
CA GLU A 569 -21.95 -8.68 -20.40
C GLU A 569 -22.29 -7.25 -20.86
N LEU A 570 -21.84 -6.23 -20.13
CA LEU A 570 -21.94 -4.84 -20.59
C LEU A 570 -21.15 -4.63 -21.89
N PHE A 571 -19.91 -5.12 -21.96
CA PHE A 571 -19.10 -5.02 -23.18
C PHE A 571 -19.74 -5.76 -24.36
N ARG A 572 -20.26 -6.97 -24.13
CA ARG A 572 -21.00 -7.72 -25.16
C ARG A 572 -22.23 -6.96 -25.64
N THR A 573 -22.95 -6.31 -24.73
CA THR A 573 -24.13 -5.50 -25.07
C THR A 573 -23.71 -4.29 -25.92
N ILE A 574 -22.65 -3.57 -25.55
CA ILE A 574 -22.07 -2.50 -26.35
C ILE A 574 -21.75 -2.98 -27.77
N VAL A 575 -21.01 -4.08 -27.90
CA VAL A 575 -20.61 -4.63 -29.21
C VAL A 575 -21.84 -5.02 -30.05
N ARG A 576 -22.82 -5.70 -29.46
CA ARG A 576 -24.07 -6.10 -30.15
C ARG A 576 -24.87 -4.89 -30.64
N THR A 577 -25.07 -3.90 -29.77
CA THR A 577 -25.80 -2.67 -30.11
C THR A 577 -25.08 -1.92 -31.23
N LEU A 578 -23.75 -1.81 -31.18
CA LEU A 578 -22.97 -1.19 -32.25
C LEU A 578 -23.13 -1.90 -33.59
N PHE A 579 -23.05 -3.24 -33.63
CA PHE A 579 -23.27 -3.98 -34.87
C PHE A 579 -24.69 -3.79 -35.41
N GLN A 580 -25.71 -3.73 -34.56
CA GLN A 580 -27.08 -3.46 -34.96
C GLN A 580 -27.23 -2.05 -35.57
N LEU A 581 -26.66 -1.03 -34.92
CA LEU A 581 -26.68 0.35 -35.43
C LEU A 581 -25.94 0.49 -36.75
N ILE A 582 -24.78 -0.17 -36.90
CA ILE A 582 -24.02 -0.20 -38.16
C ILE A 582 -24.84 -0.87 -39.26
N GLN A 583 -25.42 -2.04 -38.97
CA GLN A 583 -26.24 -2.77 -39.94
C GLN A 583 -27.45 -1.96 -40.39
N GLN A 584 -28.16 -1.29 -39.47
CA GLN A 584 -29.29 -0.42 -39.80
C GLN A 584 -28.87 0.73 -40.72
N ASN A 585 -27.74 1.39 -40.44
CA ASN A 585 -27.21 2.46 -41.30
C ASN A 585 -26.74 1.97 -42.68
N CYS A 586 -26.23 0.74 -42.78
CA CYS A 586 -25.85 0.15 -44.07
C CYS A 586 -27.07 -0.28 -44.90
N ILE A 587 -28.16 -0.74 -44.27
CA ILE A 587 -29.39 -1.18 -44.95
C ILE A 587 -30.22 0.00 -45.46
N THR A 588 -30.18 1.15 -44.80
CA THR A 588 -30.88 2.37 -45.25
C THR A 588 -30.12 3.15 -46.33
N SER A 589 -28.89 2.76 -46.66
CA SER A 589 -28.02 3.43 -47.65
C SER A 589 -27.48 2.55 -48.80
N PRO A 590 -28.31 1.75 -49.51
CA PRO A 590 -27.89 1.28 -50.84
C PRO A 590 -28.43 2.12 -52.00
N LEU A 591 -29.65 2.65 -51.96
CA LEU A 591 -30.31 3.25 -53.12
C LEU A 591 -31.32 4.34 -52.71
N GLU A 592 -31.04 5.57 -53.15
CA GLU A 592 -31.95 6.71 -53.34
C GLU A 592 -32.54 7.47 -52.12
N HIS A 593 -32.39 8.79 -52.20
CA HIS A 593 -33.05 9.87 -51.46
C HIS A 593 -32.85 9.99 -49.95
N ARG A 594 -32.04 11.01 -49.59
CA ARG A 594 -31.94 11.61 -48.25
C ARG A 594 -33.33 12.03 -47.73
N SER A 595 -33.81 11.35 -46.70
CA SER A 595 -34.88 11.87 -45.83
C SER A 595 -34.65 11.49 -44.38
N VAL A 596 -34.43 12.54 -43.56
CA VAL A 596 -34.69 12.68 -42.11
C VAL A 596 -34.37 11.45 -41.25
N GLY A 597 -33.08 11.29 -40.93
CA GLY A 597 -32.55 10.24 -40.05
C GLY A 597 -31.04 9.98 -40.19
N GLU A 598 -30.37 10.67 -41.13
CA GLU A 598 -28.92 10.55 -41.40
C GLU A 598 -28.09 11.29 -40.33
N GLY A 599 -28.06 10.77 -39.11
CA GLY A 599 -27.07 11.15 -38.11
C GLY A 599 -25.81 10.26 -38.22
N PRO A 600 -24.62 10.75 -37.85
CA PRO A 600 -23.47 9.85 -37.63
C PRO A 600 -23.84 8.77 -36.60
N ILE A 601 -23.22 7.59 -36.67
CA ILE A 601 -23.47 6.52 -35.69
C ILE A 601 -23.07 7.02 -34.30
N GLU A 602 -24.04 7.04 -33.40
CA GLU A 602 -23.90 7.48 -32.02
C GLU A 602 -24.29 6.36 -31.07
N LEU A 603 -23.52 6.16 -30.01
CA LEU A 603 -23.84 5.22 -28.93
C LEU A 603 -23.86 5.98 -27.61
N THR A 604 -24.97 5.93 -26.90
CA THR A 604 -25.10 6.50 -25.55
C THR A 604 -25.08 5.39 -24.52
N VAL A 605 -24.25 5.54 -23.48
CA VAL A 605 -24.22 4.64 -22.33
C VAL A 605 -24.53 5.43 -21.07
N GLU A 606 -25.61 5.06 -20.38
CA GLU A 606 -26.11 5.72 -19.19
C GLU A 606 -25.75 4.95 -17.91
N ASN A 607 -25.34 5.70 -16.89
CA ASN A 607 -24.91 5.18 -15.59
C ASN A 607 -23.78 4.13 -15.71
N TRP A 608 -22.87 4.28 -16.68
CA TRP A 608 -21.70 3.40 -16.69
C TRP A 608 -20.72 3.87 -15.63
N LEU A 609 -20.50 3.03 -14.60
CA LEU A 609 -19.58 3.29 -13.49
C LEU A 609 -18.27 2.48 -13.65
N PRO A 610 -17.33 2.91 -14.52
CA PRO A 610 -16.11 2.17 -14.83
C PRO A 610 -15.05 2.33 -13.72
N LEU A 611 -15.16 1.51 -12.67
CA LEU A 611 -14.24 1.56 -11.53
C LEU A 611 -13.02 0.64 -11.65
N THR A 612 -13.04 -0.36 -12.53
CA THR A 612 -11.91 -1.28 -12.73
C THR A 612 -11.05 -0.89 -13.92
N GLN A 613 -9.81 -1.35 -13.93
CA GLN A 613 -8.91 -1.23 -15.06
C GLN A 613 -9.51 -1.86 -16.33
N VAL A 614 -10.29 -2.93 -16.22
CA VAL A 614 -11.02 -3.54 -17.36
C VAL A 614 -12.02 -2.55 -17.94
N SER A 615 -12.94 -2.03 -17.13
CA SER A 615 -13.96 -1.09 -17.60
C SER A 615 -13.37 0.19 -18.20
N VAL A 616 -12.34 0.75 -17.55
CA VAL A 616 -11.65 1.95 -18.07
C VAL A 616 -10.88 1.64 -19.35
N SER A 617 -10.26 0.46 -19.47
CA SER A 617 -9.61 0.03 -20.71
C SER A 617 -10.60 -0.06 -21.87
N LEU A 618 -11.80 -0.58 -21.62
CA LEU A 618 -12.83 -0.68 -22.67
C LEU A 618 -13.26 0.71 -23.16
N LEU A 619 -13.52 1.65 -22.24
CA LEU A 619 -13.82 3.04 -22.59
C LEU A 619 -12.68 3.68 -23.38
N TYR A 620 -11.44 3.51 -22.91
CA TYR A 620 -10.23 4.02 -23.56
C TYR A 620 -10.06 3.46 -24.99
N LEU A 621 -10.28 2.16 -25.19
CA LEU A 621 -10.18 1.52 -26.51
C LEU A 621 -11.31 1.97 -27.46
N LEU A 622 -12.54 2.08 -26.96
CA LEU A 622 -13.67 2.62 -27.73
C LEU A 622 -13.36 4.05 -28.20
N LYS A 623 -12.90 4.91 -27.28
CA LYS A 623 -12.54 6.30 -27.56
C LYS A 623 -11.37 6.45 -28.53
N LEU A 624 -10.32 5.64 -28.41
CA LEU A 624 -9.12 5.83 -29.24
C LEU A 624 -9.22 5.15 -30.60
N TYR A 625 -9.86 3.98 -30.68
CA TYR A 625 -9.77 3.13 -31.86
C TYR A 625 -11.10 2.92 -32.59
N VAL A 626 -12.24 3.17 -31.94
CA VAL A 626 -13.57 2.96 -32.53
C VAL A 626 -14.24 4.29 -32.88
N PHE A 627 -14.28 5.22 -31.95
CA PHE A 627 -14.93 6.52 -32.08
C PHE A 627 -13.92 7.66 -32.12
N GLU A 628 -14.32 8.80 -32.68
CA GLU A 628 -13.52 10.02 -32.71
C GLU A 628 -13.57 10.74 -31.37
N GLU A 629 -14.75 10.76 -30.75
CA GLU A 629 -15.02 11.53 -29.54
C GLU A 629 -15.92 10.77 -28.56
N VAL A 630 -15.77 11.11 -27.28
CA VAL A 630 -16.67 10.76 -26.17
C VAL A 630 -17.10 12.03 -25.46
N GLU A 631 -18.40 12.26 -25.38
CA GLU A 631 -18.99 13.46 -24.80
C GLU A 631 -19.77 13.10 -23.53
N GLU A 632 -19.49 13.81 -22.44
CA GLU A 632 -20.28 13.74 -21.20
C GLU A 632 -21.48 14.70 -21.31
N LEU A 633 -22.60 14.23 -21.85
CA LEU A 633 -23.83 15.04 -21.99
C LEU A 633 -24.46 15.39 -20.64
N SER A 634 -24.25 14.53 -19.65
CA SER A 634 -24.57 14.76 -18.26
C SER A 634 -23.69 13.84 -17.39
N PRO A 635 -23.64 14.04 -16.06
CA PRO A 635 -22.84 13.21 -15.16
C PRO A 635 -23.15 11.70 -15.23
N THR A 636 -24.30 11.32 -15.80
CA THR A 636 -24.74 9.93 -15.94
C THR A 636 -24.85 9.49 -17.40
N ARG A 637 -24.46 10.29 -18.40
CA ARG A 637 -24.63 9.96 -19.82
C ARG A 637 -23.35 10.23 -20.61
N LEU A 638 -22.71 9.15 -21.07
CA LEU A 638 -21.57 9.20 -21.99
C LEU A 638 -22.04 8.88 -23.41
N THR A 639 -21.72 9.73 -24.38
CA THR A 639 -22.08 9.54 -25.79
C THR A 639 -20.83 9.43 -26.63
N PHE A 640 -20.68 8.32 -27.34
CA PHE A 640 -19.62 8.10 -28.31
C PHE A 640 -20.08 8.55 -29.69
N ARG A 641 -19.29 9.41 -30.34
CA ARG A 641 -19.62 10.02 -31.65
C ARG A 641 -18.48 9.83 -32.66
N GLY A 642 -18.85 9.88 -33.94
CA GLY A 642 -17.91 9.82 -35.05
C GLY A 642 -17.24 8.46 -35.17
N LEU A 643 -17.95 7.46 -35.71
CA LEU A 643 -17.35 6.15 -35.97
C LEU A 643 -16.17 6.27 -36.96
N ARG A 644 -14.97 5.90 -36.52
CA ARG A 644 -13.77 5.96 -37.36
C ARG A 644 -13.88 4.98 -38.53
N LYS A 645 -13.21 5.28 -39.65
CA LYS A 645 -13.14 4.39 -40.82
C LYS A 645 -12.65 2.96 -40.49
N SER A 646 -11.67 2.84 -39.58
CA SER A 646 -11.16 1.56 -39.09
C SER A 646 -11.90 1.05 -37.85
N GLY A 647 -12.91 1.76 -37.36
CA GLY A 647 -13.55 1.53 -36.07
C GLY A 647 -14.21 0.16 -35.96
N VAL A 648 -14.89 -0.28 -37.03
CA VAL A 648 -15.53 -1.62 -37.06
C VAL A 648 -14.49 -2.73 -37.00
N THR A 649 -13.43 -2.65 -37.81
CA THR A 649 -12.34 -3.63 -37.80
C THR A 649 -11.65 -3.67 -36.45
N ASN A 650 -11.37 -2.51 -35.85
CA ASN A 650 -10.79 -2.41 -34.53
C ASN A 650 -11.71 -3.00 -33.45
N LEU A 651 -13.02 -2.74 -33.51
CA LEU A 651 -14.01 -3.29 -32.58
C LEU A 651 -14.04 -4.83 -32.63
N VAL A 652 -13.99 -5.43 -33.83
CA VAL A 652 -13.91 -6.89 -34.00
C VAL A 652 -12.65 -7.45 -33.34
N VAL A 653 -11.49 -6.80 -33.56
CA VAL A 653 -10.21 -7.21 -32.96
C VAL A 653 -10.28 -7.14 -31.43
N ILE A 654 -10.79 -6.05 -30.87
CA ILE A 654 -10.94 -5.88 -29.42
C ILE A 654 -11.88 -6.96 -28.87
N HIS A 655 -13.05 -7.17 -29.50
CA HIS A 655 -14.03 -8.14 -29.05
C HIS A 655 -13.47 -9.58 -29.02
N ASP A 656 -12.82 -10.01 -30.10
CA ASP A 656 -12.20 -11.34 -30.18
C ASP A 656 -11.09 -11.53 -29.13
N ALA A 657 -10.22 -10.53 -28.96
CA ALA A 657 -9.14 -10.57 -27.98
C ALA A 657 -9.67 -10.64 -26.54
N VAL A 658 -10.66 -9.82 -26.19
CA VAL A 658 -11.29 -9.81 -24.86
C VAL A 658 -11.98 -11.15 -24.59
N LEU A 659 -12.74 -11.69 -25.55
CA LEU A 659 -13.40 -12.99 -25.38
C LEU A 659 -12.40 -14.12 -25.17
N LYS A 660 -11.31 -14.16 -25.97
CA LYS A 660 -10.21 -15.11 -25.78
C LYS A 660 -9.57 -14.99 -24.41
N ALA A 661 -9.35 -13.77 -23.91
CA ALA A 661 -8.77 -13.54 -22.58
C ALA A 661 -9.69 -14.06 -21.45
N TYR A 662 -11.00 -13.81 -21.53
CA TYR A 662 -11.96 -14.37 -20.56
C TYR A 662 -12.03 -15.89 -20.64
N THR A 663 -11.98 -16.49 -21.84
CA THR A 663 -11.90 -17.96 -21.98
C THR A 663 -10.62 -18.52 -21.37
N ALA A 664 -9.48 -17.86 -21.58
CA ALA A 664 -8.22 -18.24 -20.97
C ALA A 664 -8.27 -18.14 -19.43
N ALA A 665 -8.92 -17.10 -18.90
CA ALA A 665 -9.09 -16.92 -17.46
C ALA A 665 -9.96 -18.04 -16.85
N SER A 666 -11.09 -18.40 -17.48
CA SER A 666 -11.96 -19.49 -17.03
C SER A 666 -11.28 -20.87 -17.06
N ASN A 667 -10.33 -21.07 -17.98
CA ASN A 667 -9.58 -22.33 -18.11
C ASN A 667 -8.30 -22.37 -17.26
N ALA A 668 -7.96 -21.28 -16.56
CA ALA A 668 -6.72 -21.20 -15.81
C ALA A 668 -6.79 -22.08 -14.53
N PRO A 669 -5.70 -22.77 -14.16
CA PRO A 669 -5.69 -23.61 -12.97
C PRO A 669 -5.70 -22.78 -11.69
N GLY A 670 -6.42 -23.25 -10.67
CA GLY A 670 -6.47 -22.68 -9.32
C GLY A 670 -7.83 -22.09 -8.95
N ALA A 671 -7.82 -21.12 -8.03
CA ALA A 671 -9.00 -20.34 -7.64
C ALA A 671 -9.63 -19.58 -8.83
N SER A 672 -10.89 -19.16 -8.69
CA SER A 672 -11.61 -18.39 -9.72
C SER A 672 -10.76 -17.21 -10.21
N LYS A 673 -10.44 -17.21 -11.52
CA LYS A 673 -9.67 -16.16 -12.17
C LYS A 673 -10.52 -15.37 -13.16
N SER A 674 -10.20 -14.09 -13.28
CA SER A 674 -10.77 -13.18 -14.27
C SER A 674 -9.68 -12.38 -14.97
N VAL A 675 -10.09 -11.67 -16.02
CA VAL A 675 -9.28 -10.60 -16.61
C VAL A 675 -9.25 -9.44 -15.60
N LEU A 676 -8.05 -8.95 -15.28
CA LEU A 676 -7.81 -7.80 -14.41
C LEU A 676 -7.43 -6.55 -15.20
N ALA A 677 -6.84 -6.71 -16.38
CA ALA A 677 -6.44 -5.61 -17.25
C ALA A 677 -6.57 -6.01 -18.72
N ILE A 678 -6.88 -5.05 -19.58
CA ILE A 678 -6.88 -5.19 -21.04
C ILE A 678 -5.80 -4.32 -21.68
N VAL A 679 -5.51 -3.16 -21.08
CA VAL A 679 -4.49 -2.19 -21.52
C VAL A 679 -3.50 -1.98 -20.38
N PRO A 680 -2.18 -1.76 -20.66
CA PRO A 680 -1.20 -1.46 -19.63
C PRO A 680 -1.64 -0.29 -18.75
N ILE A 681 -1.45 -0.41 -17.43
CA ILE A 681 -1.84 0.65 -16.50
C ILE A 681 -1.13 1.98 -16.79
N ALA A 682 0.12 1.91 -17.25
CA ALA A 682 0.89 3.09 -17.65
C ALA A 682 0.26 3.88 -18.80
N SER A 683 -0.49 3.23 -19.71
CA SER A 683 -1.23 3.94 -20.77
C SER A 683 -2.49 4.62 -20.22
N LEU A 684 -3.16 4.02 -19.25
CA LEU A 684 -4.40 4.55 -18.67
C LEU A 684 -4.16 5.68 -17.66
N LEU A 685 -2.96 5.74 -17.06
CA LEU A 685 -2.54 6.80 -16.14
C LEU A 685 -1.77 7.93 -16.85
N ASP A 686 -1.76 7.94 -18.19
CA ASP A 686 -1.03 8.92 -18.99
C ASP A 686 -1.92 10.09 -19.42
N GLY A 687 -1.45 11.31 -19.21
CA GLY A 687 -2.14 12.54 -19.62
C GLY A 687 -3.44 12.85 -18.88
N GLY A 688 -4.28 13.70 -19.49
CA GLY A 688 -5.50 14.21 -18.88
C GLY A 688 -6.63 13.17 -18.79
N PHE A 689 -6.66 12.16 -19.67
CA PHE A 689 -7.68 11.09 -19.65
C PHE A 689 -7.85 10.45 -18.26
N HIS A 690 -6.73 10.18 -17.57
CA HIS A 690 -6.73 9.66 -16.21
C HIS A 690 -7.50 10.53 -15.23
N TYR A 691 -7.24 11.84 -15.24
CA TYR A 691 -7.86 12.80 -14.34
C TYR A 691 -9.33 13.03 -14.70
N ALA A 692 -9.68 13.00 -15.99
CA ALA A 692 -11.06 13.03 -16.44
C ALA A 692 -11.85 11.81 -15.90
N MET A 693 -11.28 10.60 -16.02
CA MET A 693 -11.87 9.38 -15.45
C MET A 693 -12.02 9.46 -13.92
N LEU A 694 -10.98 9.97 -13.22
CA LEU A 694 -11.00 10.18 -11.77
C LEU A 694 -12.14 11.09 -11.34
N ASN A 695 -12.32 12.23 -12.01
CA ASN A 695 -13.37 13.20 -11.72
C ASN A 695 -14.76 12.64 -12.07
N TYR A 696 -14.90 12.01 -13.23
CA TYR A 696 -16.14 11.40 -13.70
C TYR A 696 -16.64 10.33 -12.73
N ASN A 697 -15.82 9.32 -12.45
CA ASN A 697 -16.21 8.22 -11.57
C ASN A 697 -16.45 8.66 -10.13
N SER A 698 -15.65 9.61 -9.60
CA SER A 698 -15.87 10.12 -8.25
C SER A 698 -17.22 10.84 -8.15
N SER A 699 -17.59 11.59 -9.19
CA SER A 699 -18.94 12.19 -9.31
C SER A 699 -20.03 11.13 -9.34
N LEU A 700 -19.85 10.13 -10.21
CA LEU A 700 -20.85 9.11 -10.44
C LEU A 700 -21.05 8.20 -9.23
N CYS A 701 -20.00 7.88 -8.46
CA CYS A 701 -20.11 7.23 -7.16
C CYS A 701 -21.07 7.97 -6.22
N LEU A 702 -20.95 9.30 -6.11
CA LEU A 702 -21.83 10.11 -5.24
C LEU A 702 -23.27 10.11 -5.76
N ILE A 703 -23.48 10.13 -7.08
CA ILE A 703 -24.82 10.04 -7.69
C ILE A 703 -25.46 8.67 -7.41
N TYR A 704 -24.69 7.59 -7.51
CA TYR A 704 -25.14 6.25 -7.12
C TYR A 704 -25.58 6.23 -5.66
N CYS A 705 -24.75 6.79 -4.76
CA CYS A 705 -25.09 6.88 -3.33
C CYS A 705 -26.38 7.68 -3.11
N ALA A 706 -26.53 8.83 -3.76
CA ALA A 706 -27.71 9.67 -3.63
C ALA A 706 -28.99 8.93 -4.00
N ARG A 707 -29.02 8.27 -5.17
CA ARG A 707 -30.20 7.52 -5.62
C ARG A 707 -30.50 6.34 -4.70
N LEU A 708 -29.51 5.53 -4.34
CA LEU A 708 -29.69 4.38 -3.46
C LEU A 708 -30.18 4.79 -2.06
N LEU A 709 -29.64 5.87 -1.49
CA LEU A 709 -30.07 6.38 -0.19
C LEU A 709 -31.49 6.99 -0.24
N GLU A 710 -31.88 7.59 -1.37
CA GLU A 710 -33.23 8.08 -1.57
C GLU A 710 -34.25 6.93 -1.64
N GLU A 711 -33.93 5.83 -2.32
CA GLU A 711 -34.74 4.62 -2.32
C GLU A 711 -34.83 3.96 -0.95
N LEU A 712 -33.70 3.86 -0.25
CA LEU A 712 -33.68 3.37 1.12
C LEU A 712 -34.58 4.21 2.03
N LYS A 713 -34.55 5.53 1.90
CA LYS A 713 -35.43 6.42 2.68
C LYS A 713 -36.90 6.08 2.46
N LEU A 714 -37.34 5.84 1.22
CA LEU A 714 -38.73 5.50 0.90
C LEU A 714 -39.19 4.14 1.47
N ASN A 715 -38.25 3.23 1.74
CA ASN A 715 -38.54 1.88 2.24
C ASN A 715 -38.32 1.73 3.76
N ILE A 716 -37.57 2.65 4.39
CA ILE A 716 -37.24 2.63 5.82
C ILE A 716 -38.11 3.60 6.62
N VAL A 717 -38.39 4.77 6.06
CA VAL A 717 -39.18 5.87 6.66
C VAL A 717 -40.56 5.85 6.05
#